data_AF-A0AAN8VIF8-F1
#
_entry.id   AF-A0AAN8VIF8-F1
#
_cell.length_a   1.000
_cell.length_b   1.000
_cell.length_c   1.000
_cell.angle_alpha   90.00
_cell.angle_beta   90.00
_cell.angle_gamma   90.00
#
_symmetry.space_group_name_H-M   'P 1'
#
loop_
_entity.id
_entity.type
_entity.pdbx_description
1 polymer ?
#
loop_
_entity_poly.entity_id
_entity_poly.type
_entity_poly.pdbx_seq_one_letter_code
_entity_poly.pdbx_strand_id
1 'polypeptide(L)'
;MSPLHLHRLEGKVAIVTGGSRGIGEATVRIFVKHGAKVVIADVEDSIGIALADSLSPSATYIHCDVSIESDMENLINSTISLHGHLDILFNNAGILGNQREHKSILNFDADEFDCVMRVNVKGSALGMKHAARAMIPRRSGCIISTASVTGVMGGLGPHAYTASKHAIVGLTKNAACELGKYGIRVNCISPFGVATSMLINAWRPRPTPVCKLSKFTHNPNTDHWRAIGRVLDYLKRTSCSMKDPVLRHSKTPARVLTKKEMLRSLLRAAVSSSLTPNAIPSPTATGLSSSPRNFASKTTKASLTKAKKGKSKSDTKSDDASATSSAIDDSDDLVLDDDARARLLAEDDKDKSLDVGPNNRPLFTSVRSISQLTRKDACTYMNFSADDLNSASPEGLPTGMVKEFEESRRHALLVRHSFLDLRDNFRRIVDPPLRSSDGKGPKVRKQIVLDGPVSCGKSIALAMLVHWARDEGWLDFLKFNEARLQQLPCQIYDPIPLGEGAGVGWMKGVDSMAMPEGSTLYDLVQTGLTYSHAAVGVLVRLRKELSLVKDIPVLIAIDQYNSWFTFSEYEEPVTVRSCRPIHARELATVSAFRSMMHDDMMVGAFSHSTAVGKLRQDLPDVPIDARINFPRYTLDEAATVCHYYLRQRMIRRDAFSEESWKKIYYLSNGNGTEMRWLLPFMR
;
A
#
# COMPACT_ATOMS: atom_id res chain seq x y z
N MET A 1 3.66 31.08 -9.48
CA MET A 1 3.69 30.28 -8.23
C MET A 1 2.52 30.72 -7.37
N SER A 2 1.69 29.80 -6.85
CA SER A 2 0.92 30.11 -5.64
C SER A 2 1.88 30.14 -4.45
N PRO A 3 1.70 31.02 -3.45
CA PRO A 3 2.57 31.02 -2.28
C PRO A 3 2.43 29.68 -1.54
N LEU A 4 3.58 29.07 -1.22
CA LEU A 4 3.63 28.10 -0.13
C LEU A 4 3.06 28.80 1.11
N HIS A 5 2.09 28.21 1.80
CA HIS A 5 1.70 28.72 3.12
C HIS A 5 2.92 28.59 4.05
N LEU A 6 3.69 29.67 4.22
CA LEU A 6 4.94 29.65 5.00
C LEU A 6 4.69 29.24 6.45
N HIS A 7 3.48 29.47 6.97
CA HIS A 7 3.13 29.33 8.37
C HIS A 7 2.13 28.18 8.61
N ARG A 8 2.57 26.94 8.35
CA ARG A 8 1.71 25.73 8.47
C ARG A 8 1.37 25.32 9.91
N LEU A 9 2.07 25.88 10.89
CA LEU A 9 1.96 25.58 12.32
C LEU A 9 1.78 26.87 13.14
N GLU A 10 1.22 27.93 12.52
CA GLU A 10 1.08 29.23 13.16
C GLU A 10 0.32 29.15 14.49
N GLY A 11 0.88 29.77 15.53
CA GLY A 11 0.35 29.74 16.89
C GLY A 11 0.37 28.37 17.58
N LYS A 12 0.97 27.33 17.00
CA LYS A 12 1.02 25.98 17.59
C LYS A 12 2.13 25.84 18.63
N VAL A 13 1.80 25.22 19.77
CA VAL A 13 2.77 24.86 20.80
C VAL A 13 3.23 23.42 20.60
N ALA A 14 4.54 23.23 20.43
CA ALA A 14 5.16 21.93 20.18
C ALA A 14 6.27 21.62 21.20
N ILE A 15 6.37 20.36 21.61
CA ILE A 15 7.53 19.81 22.34
C ILE A 15 8.27 18.84 21.41
N VAL A 16 9.60 18.92 21.36
CA VAL A 16 10.45 17.96 20.64
C VAL A 16 11.48 17.38 21.61
N THR A 17 11.38 16.07 21.90
CA THR A 17 12.35 15.36 22.74
C THR A 17 13.56 14.87 21.93
N GLY A 18 14.75 14.87 22.54
CA GLY A 18 16.00 14.74 21.79
C GLY A 18 16.17 15.91 20.80
N GLY A 19 15.68 17.10 21.20
CA GLY A 19 15.50 18.25 20.33
C GLY A 19 16.77 19.01 19.98
N SER A 20 17.87 18.81 20.71
CA SER A 20 19.09 19.61 20.56
C SER A 20 19.93 19.22 19.34
N ARG A 21 19.71 18.03 18.75
CA ARG A 21 20.60 17.48 17.70
C ARG A 21 19.86 16.71 16.61
N GLY A 22 20.43 16.68 15.40
CA GLY A 22 20.06 15.72 14.35
C GLY A 22 18.61 15.85 13.84
N ILE A 23 17.82 14.78 13.91
CA ILE A 23 16.40 14.81 13.49
C ILE A 23 15.58 15.74 14.39
N GLY A 24 15.89 15.81 15.69
CA GLY A 24 15.24 16.71 16.63
C GLY A 24 15.48 18.17 16.25
N GLU A 25 16.75 18.57 16.17
CA GLU A 25 17.15 19.94 15.77
C GLU A 25 16.53 20.36 14.44
N ALA A 26 16.61 19.51 13.42
CA ALA A 26 16.03 19.78 12.10
C ALA A 26 14.50 19.98 12.18
N THR A 27 13.83 19.26 13.08
CA THR A 27 12.39 19.41 13.33
C THR A 27 12.07 20.68 14.13
N VAL A 28 12.86 21.03 15.15
CA VAL A 28 12.75 22.29 15.89
C VAL A 28 12.87 23.48 14.93
N ARG A 29 13.95 23.53 14.12
CA ARG A 29 14.20 24.62 13.17
C ARG A 29 13.09 24.74 12.11
N ILE A 30 12.54 23.63 11.60
CA ILE A 30 11.46 23.68 10.59
C ILE A 30 10.07 23.97 11.21
N PHE A 31 9.84 23.61 12.48
CA PHE A 31 8.61 23.95 13.19
C PHE A 31 8.56 25.45 13.53
N VAL A 32 9.66 26.02 14.06
CA VAL A 32 9.82 27.46 14.26
C VAL A 32 9.60 28.23 12.95
N LYS A 33 10.25 27.78 11.86
CA LYS A 33 10.06 28.37 10.51
C LYS A 33 8.61 28.32 10.01
N HIS A 34 7.78 27.43 10.54
CA HIS A 34 6.36 27.30 10.20
C HIS A 34 5.41 27.96 11.20
N GLY A 35 5.91 28.77 12.14
CA GLY A 35 5.08 29.56 13.06
C GLY A 35 4.77 28.89 14.41
N ALA A 36 5.41 27.75 14.71
CA ALA A 36 5.25 27.09 16.00
C ALA A 36 6.13 27.72 17.09
N LYS A 37 5.63 27.75 18.33
CA LYS A 37 6.45 27.89 19.55
C LYS A 37 6.95 26.50 19.93
N VAL A 38 8.27 26.34 20.06
CA VAL A 38 8.89 25.02 20.23
C VAL A 38 9.69 24.91 21.53
N VAL A 39 9.22 24.06 22.43
CA VAL A 39 9.98 23.63 23.61
C VAL A 39 10.92 22.49 23.19
N ILE A 40 12.22 22.75 23.34
CA ILE A 40 13.31 21.82 23.07
C ILE A 40 13.57 21.04 24.36
N ALA A 41 13.35 19.72 24.33
CA ALA A 41 13.60 18.83 25.46
C ALA A 41 14.77 17.90 25.13
N ASP A 42 15.81 17.92 25.95
CA ASP A 42 17.02 17.13 25.76
C ASP A 42 17.79 17.05 27.10
N VAL A 43 18.84 16.22 27.16
CA VAL A 43 19.79 16.18 28.28
C VAL A 43 21.10 16.93 27.97
N GLU A 44 21.31 17.34 26.71
CA GLU A 44 22.49 18.10 26.29
C GLU A 44 22.29 19.62 26.44
N ASP A 45 22.31 20.11 27.69
CA ASP A 45 22.00 21.50 28.08
C ASP A 45 22.68 22.55 27.21
N SER A 46 24.01 22.48 27.09
CA SER A 46 24.80 23.52 26.42
C SER A 46 24.47 23.67 24.92
N ILE A 47 24.08 22.57 24.27
CA ILE A 47 23.66 22.57 22.86
C ILE A 47 22.19 22.99 22.75
N GLY A 48 21.33 22.56 23.68
CA GLY A 48 19.91 22.89 23.72
C GLY A 48 19.64 24.37 23.95
N ILE A 49 20.35 24.98 24.91
CA ILE A 49 20.29 26.42 25.21
C ILE A 49 20.76 27.22 23.99
N ALA A 50 21.94 26.93 23.45
CA ALA A 50 22.46 27.63 22.27
C ALA A 50 21.57 27.49 21.03
N LEU A 51 20.88 26.34 20.88
CA LEU A 51 19.88 26.15 19.84
C LEU A 51 18.63 27.01 20.08
N ALA A 52 18.11 27.06 21.30
CA ALA A 52 16.97 27.90 21.67
C ALA A 52 17.26 29.39 21.48
N ASP A 53 18.43 29.87 21.93
CA ASP A 53 18.88 31.24 21.76
C ASP A 53 18.95 31.61 20.26
N SER A 54 19.48 30.71 19.42
CA SER A 54 19.53 30.89 17.95
C SER A 54 18.17 30.93 17.24
N LEU A 55 17.08 30.65 17.98
CA LEU A 55 15.70 30.59 17.49
C LEU A 55 14.72 31.41 18.36
N SER A 56 15.25 32.25 19.26
CA SER A 56 14.48 33.12 20.15
C SER A 56 13.69 34.17 19.35
N PRO A 57 12.45 34.53 19.74
CA PRO A 57 11.69 34.09 20.92
C PRO A 57 10.80 32.86 20.66
N SER A 58 10.94 32.19 19.51
CA SER A 58 10.06 31.09 19.09
C SER A 58 10.48 29.71 19.62
N ALA A 59 11.63 29.60 20.29
CA ALA A 59 12.08 28.39 20.94
C ALA A 59 12.45 28.64 22.41
N THR A 60 12.40 27.59 23.23
CA THR A 60 12.83 27.60 24.64
C THR A 60 13.38 26.21 24.99
N TYR A 61 14.47 26.14 25.75
CA TYR A 61 15.04 24.86 26.19
C TYR A 61 14.60 24.49 27.61
N ILE A 62 14.35 23.20 27.84
CA ILE A 62 14.08 22.60 29.15
C ILE A 62 14.86 21.28 29.25
N HIS A 63 15.64 21.11 30.33
CA HIS A 63 16.31 19.84 30.62
C HIS A 63 15.27 18.74 30.89
N CYS A 64 15.46 17.57 30.28
CA CYS A 64 14.57 16.42 30.49
C CYS A 64 15.24 15.10 30.08
N ASP A 65 15.54 14.22 31.05
CA ASP A 65 15.73 12.81 30.72
C ASP A 65 14.35 12.14 30.54
N VAL A 66 14.02 11.78 29.29
CA VAL A 66 12.78 11.06 28.97
C VAL A 66 12.67 9.71 29.69
N SER A 67 13.76 9.16 30.19
CA SER A 67 13.78 7.91 30.97
C SER A 67 13.18 8.10 32.38
N ILE A 68 13.09 9.35 32.87
CA ILE A 68 12.58 9.76 34.19
C ILE A 68 11.15 10.33 34.05
N GLU A 69 10.27 9.96 34.98
CA GLU A 69 8.85 10.35 34.92
C GLU A 69 8.59 11.77 35.43
N SER A 70 9.29 12.21 36.48
CA SER A 70 9.21 13.59 36.99
C SER A 70 9.63 14.61 35.93
N ASP A 71 10.67 14.31 35.14
CA ASP A 71 11.17 15.17 34.09
C ASP A 71 10.13 15.36 32.98
N MET A 72 9.52 14.27 32.52
CA MET A 72 8.46 14.31 31.53
C MET A 72 7.19 15.01 32.05
N GLU A 73 6.86 14.88 33.34
CA GLU A 73 5.76 15.63 33.94
C GLU A 73 6.08 17.13 34.05
N ASN A 74 7.28 17.48 34.53
CA ASN A 74 7.77 18.86 34.64
C ASN A 74 7.87 19.56 33.28
N LEU A 75 8.32 18.86 32.23
CA LEU A 75 8.38 19.36 30.86
C LEU A 75 6.99 19.74 30.33
N ILE A 76 6.00 18.87 30.51
CA ILE A 76 4.62 19.11 30.08
C ILE A 76 4.00 20.27 30.89
N ASN A 77 4.13 20.23 32.22
CA ASN A 77 3.59 21.27 33.11
C ASN A 77 4.22 22.65 32.84
N SER A 78 5.54 22.71 32.61
CA SER A 78 6.24 23.95 32.26
C SER A 78 5.81 24.49 30.90
N THR A 79 5.60 23.62 29.91
CA THR A 79 5.08 24.02 28.58
C THR A 79 3.67 24.61 28.69
N ILE A 80 2.80 24.01 29.51
CA ILE A 80 1.45 24.53 29.77
C ILE A 80 1.52 25.87 30.52
N SER A 81 2.43 26.02 31.49
CA SER A 81 2.64 27.29 32.22
C SER A 81 3.11 28.41 31.28
N LEU A 82 4.09 28.14 30.43
CA LEU A 82 4.70 29.12 29.51
C LEU A 82 3.77 29.54 28.34
N HIS A 83 2.89 28.65 27.88
CA HIS A 83 2.13 28.84 26.63
C HIS A 83 0.62 28.56 26.74
N GLY A 84 0.11 28.25 27.93
CA GLY A 84 -1.30 27.95 28.23
C GLY A 84 -1.80 26.58 27.74
N HIS A 85 -1.07 25.90 26.84
CA HIS A 85 -1.50 24.65 26.22
C HIS A 85 -0.37 23.90 25.51
N LEU A 86 -0.66 22.67 25.09
CA LEU A 86 0.18 21.85 24.23
C LEU A 86 -0.65 21.32 23.04
N ASP A 87 -0.16 21.51 21.81
CA ASP A 87 -0.81 21.00 20.59
C ASP A 87 -0.06 19.82 19.96
N ILE A 88 1.28 19.80 20.04
CA ILE A 88 2.11 18.78 19.41
C ILE A 88 3.16 18.23 20.40
N LEU A 89 3.21 16.92 20.60
CA LEU A 89 4.38 16.24 21.18
C LEU A 89 5.09 15.44 20.09
N PHE A 90 6.40 15.59 19.97
CA PHE A 90 7.25 14.70 19.18
C PHE A 90 8.24 13.95 20.09
N ASN A 91 7.90 12.69 20.39
CA ASN A 91 8.75 11.69 21.04
C ASN A 91 9.85 11.26 20.06
N ASN A 92 10.90 12.08 19.94
CA ASN A 92 12.02 11.84 19.04
C ASN A 92 13.29 11.36 19.76
N ALA A 93 13.39 11.57 21.07
CA ALA A 93 14.48 11.05 21.89
C ALA A 93 14.66 9.53 21.70
N GLY A 94 15.91 9.10 21.65
CA GLY A 94 16.23 7.68 21.61
C GLY A 94 17.71 7.39 21.42
N ILE A 95 18.14 6.24 21.95
CA ILE A 95 19.48 5.70 21.83
C ILE A 95 19.49 4.42 20.97
N LEU A 96 20.67 4.13 20.41
CA LEU A 96 20.88 3.07 19.41
C LEU A 96 21.42 1.75 20.00
N GLY A 97 21.90 1.77 21.25
CA GLY A 97 22.64 0.65 21.85
C GLY A 97 24.14 0.64 21.49
N ASN A 98 24.89 -0.31 22.05
CA ASN A 98 26.31 -0.51 21.75
C ASN A 98 26.46 -1.29 20.44
N GLN A 99 26.86 -0.58 19.39
CA GLN A 99 27.04 -1.13 18.04
C GLN A 99 28.42 -1.75 17.79
N ARG A 100 29.34 -1.71 18.77
CA ARG A 100 30.77 -1.99 18.58
C ARG A 100 31.17 -3.40 19.00
N GLU A 101 30.55 -3.89 20.06
CA GLU A 101 30.60 -5.29 20.48
C GLU A 101 29.17 -5.92 20.34
N HIS A 102 28.91 -7.11 20.89
CA HIS A 102 27.57 -7.69 21.11
C HIS A 102 26.58 -7.84 19.91
N LYS A 103 27.05 -7.82 18.66
CA LYS A 103 26.19 -8.03 17.46
C LYS A 103 25.53 -9.42 17.37
N SER A 104 26.11 -10.44 18.00
CA SER A 104 25.52 -11.78 18.07
C SER A 104 24.51 -11.86 19.23
N ILE A 105 23.38 -12.53 19.01
CA ILE A 105 22.39 -12.82 20.07
C ILE A 105 23.00 -13.67 21.20
N LEU A 106 24.06 -14.43 20.92
CA LEU A 106 24.81 -15.20 21.93
C LEU A 106 25.52 -14.31 22.97
N ASN A 107 25.73 -13.04 22.64
CA ASN A 107 26.43 -12.07 23.47
C ASN A 107 25.46 -10.96 23.96
N PHE A 108 24.16 -11.26 24.05
CA PHE A 108 23.13 -10.28 24.42
C PHE A 108 23.39 -9.66 25.80
N ASP A 109 23.42 -8.34 25.86
CA ASP A 109 23.56 -7.55 27.08
C ASP A 109 22.16 -7.11 27.57
N ALA A 110 21.81 -7.52 28.80
CA ALA A 110 20.53 -7.21 29.41
C ALA A 110 20.46 -5.77 29.96
N ASP A 111 21.56 -5.23 30.49
CA ASP A 111 21.62 -3.85 30.99
C ASP A 111 21.56 -2.85 29.84
N GLU A 112 22.19 -3.19 28.70
CA GLU A 112 22.04 -2.43 27.46
C GLU A 112 20.60 -2.48 26.94
N PHE A 113 19.98 -3.67 26.94
CA PHE A 113 18.60 -3.84 26.50
C PHE A 113 17.64 -3.00 27.36
N ASP A 114 17.73 -3.09 28.68
CA ASP A 114 16.91 -2.32 29.61
C ASP A 114 17.17 -0.82 29.49
N CYS A 115 18.42 -0.39 29.27
CA CYS A 115 18.74 1.02 29.01
C CYS A 115 18.06 1.53 27.71
N VAL A 116 18.18 0.78 26.61
CA VAL A 116 17.56 1.12 25.32
C VAL A 116 16.04 1.13 25.42
N MET A 117 15.43 0.18 26.14
CA MET A 117 13.98 0.13 26.36
C MET A 117 13.49 1.25 27.29
N ARG A 118 14.25 1.58 28.34
CA ARG A 118 13.95 2.65 29.31
C ARG A 118 13.99 4.04 28.67
N VAL A 119 14.90 4.30 27.74
CA VAL A 119 14.90 5.56 26.97
C VAL A 119 13.86 5.51 25.84
N ASN A 120 13.95 4.53 24.92
CA ASN A 120 13.16 4.56 23.68
C ASN A 120 11.67 4.30 23.91
N VAL A 121 11.32 3.30 24.73
CA VAL A 121 9.93 2.83 24.87
C VAL A 121 9.26 3.46 26.08
N LYS A 122 9.86 3.35 27.29
CA LYS A 122 9.30 3.97 28.49
C LYS A 122 9.22 5.49 28.33
N GLY A 123 10.25 6.16 27.81
CA GLY A 123 10.20 7.60 27.55
C GLY A 123 9.12 8.01 26.54
N SER A 124 8.93 7.25 25.46
CA SER A 124 7.81 7.47 24.53
C SER A 124 6.45 7.29 25.21
N ALA A 125 6.31 6.29 26.09
CA ALA A 125 5.07 6.01 26.83
C ALA A 125 4.76 7.09 27.88
N LEU A 126 5.78 7.58 28.60
CA LEU A 126 5.66 8.72 29.53
C LEU A 126 5.25 9.99 28.77
N GLY A 127 5.87 10.27 27.63
CA GLY A 127 5.47 11.37 26.77
C GLY A 127 4.02 11.27 26.33
N MET A 128 3.59 10.09 25.84
CA MET A 128 2.19 9.85 25.50
C MET A 128 1.24 10.08 26.69
N LYS A 129 1.57 9.54 27.87
CA LYS A 129 0.77 9.64 29.09
C LYS A 129 0.55 11.10 29.52
N HIS A 130 1.61 11.88 29.66
CA HIS A 130 1.50 13.25 30.19
C HIS A 130 0.99 14.24 29.12
N ALA A 131 1.34 14.07 27.84
CA ALA A 131 0.70 14.85 26.77
C ALA A 131 -0.79 14.51 26.59
N ALA A 132 -1.20 13.24 26.74
CA ALA A 132 -2.62 12.88 26.72
C ALA A 132 -3.39 13.58 27.86
N ARG A 133 -2.87 13.57 29.09
CA ARG A 133 -3.46 14.33 30.22
C ARG A 133 -3.67 15.81 29.88
N ALA A 134 -2.72 16.44 29.20
CA ALA A 134 -2.80 17.84 28.76
C ALA A 134 -3.77 18.08 27.58
N MET A 135 -3.88 17.14 26.65
CA MET A 135 -4.65 17.28 25.41
C MET A 135 -6.13 16.85 25.55
N ILE A 136 -6.44 15.89 26.43
CA ILE A 136 -7.81 15.35 26.61
C ILE A 136 -8.83 16.43 26.98
N PRO A 137 -8.59 17.34 27.95
CA PRO A 137 -9.54 18.41 28.30
C PRO A 137 -9.83 19.35 27.13
N ARG A 138 -8.85 19.59 26.26
CA ARG A 138 -8.98 20.42 25.05
C ARG A 138 -9.58 19.67 23.86
N ARG A 139 -9.78 18.35 23.98
CA ARG A 139 -10.24 17.43 22.94
C ARG A 139 -9.54 17.62 21.58
N SER A 140 -8.24 17.92 21.61
CA SER A 140 -7.43 18.24 20.43
C SER A 140 -5.95 18.04 20.74
N GLY A 141 -5.22 17.40 19.81
CA GLY A 141 -3.78 17.25 19.92
C GLY A 141 -3.15 16.35 18.86
N CYS A 142 -1.82 16.34 18.80
CA CYS A 142 -1.03 15.49 17.92
C CYS A 142 0.18 14.93 18.67
N ILE A 143 0.25 13.60 18.81
CA ILE A 143 1.42 12.92 19.37
C ILE A 143 2.11 12.16 18.23
N ILE A 144 3.42 12.38 18.08
CA ILE A 144 4.27 11.81 17.04
C ILE A 144 5.42 11.06 17.74
N SER A 145 5.80 9.88 17.26
CA SER A 145 6.96 9.13 17.77
C SER A 145 7.96 8.75 16.67
N THR A 146 9.26 8.83 16.95
CA THR A 146 10.31 8.33 16.06
C THR A 146 10.48 6.82 16.25
N ALA A 147 9.83 6.05 15.37
CA ALA A 147 10.08 4.64 15.16
C ALA A 147 11.36 4.47 14.30
N SER A 148 11.39 3.49 13.40
CA SER A 148 12.51 3.23 12.48
C SER A 148 12.07 2.22 11.41
N VAL A 149 12.82 2.08 10.33
CA VAL A 149 12.75 0.89 9.46
C VAL A 149 12.95 -0.41 10.26
N THR A 150 13.76 -0.38 11.33
CA THR A 150 13.94 -1.49 12.29
C THR A 150 12.70 -1.76 13.16
N GLY A 151 11.63 -0.98 13.03
CA GLY A 151 10.32 -1.24 13.65
C GLY A 151 9.33 -1.94 12.72
N VAL A 152 9.75 -2.28 11.48
CA VAL A 152 8.96 -3.04 10.49
C VAL A 152 9.76 -4.13 9.76
N MET A 153 11.09 -4.11 9.83
CA MET A 153 11.98 -5.14 9.27
C MET A 153 13.10 -5.49 10.26
N GLY A 154 13.41 -6.79 10.37
CA GLY A 154 14.53 -7.29 11.16
C GLY A 154 15.90 -7.11 10.47
N GLY A 155 16.98 -7.44 11.17
CA GLY A 155 18.34 -7.51 10.62
C GLY A 155 19.05 -6.17 10.32
N LEU A 156 18.34 -5.04 10.43
CA LEU A 156 18.87 -3.70 10.09
C LEU A 156 19.43 -2.92 11.30
N GLY A 157 19.48 -3.52 12.50
CA GLY A 157 20.04 -2.92 13.71
C GLY A 157 20.16 -3.91 14.89
N PRO A 158 20.70 -3.47 16.04
CA PRO A 158 20.85 -4.29 17.23
C PRO A 158 19.53 -4.85 17.75
N HIS A 159 19.58 -5.95 18.51
CA HIS A 159 18.39 -6.64 19.03
C HIS A 159 17.53 -5.71 19.90
N ALA A 160 18.15 -5.03 20.88
CA ALA A 160 17.49 -4.05 21.75
C ALA A 160 16.85 -2.90 20.96
N TYR A 161 17.59 -2.30 20.02
CA TYR A 161 17.06 -1.21 19.19
C TYR A 161 15.88 -1.66 18.32
N THR A 162 16.02 -2.81 17.65
CA THR A 162 14.98 -3.40 16.79
C THR A 162 13.72 -3.74 17.58
N ALA A 163 13.86 -4.33 18.77
CA ALA A 163 12.75 -4.56 19.69
C ALA A 163 12.08 -3.24 20.12
N SER A 164 12.87 -2.26 20.56
CA SER A 164 12.34 -0.96 21.00
C SER A 164 11.56 -0.22 19.91
N LYS A 165 12.00 -0.30 18.65
CA LYS A 165 11.32 0.36 17.53
C LYS A 165 10.08 -0.39 17.04
N HIS A 166 10.00 -1.72 17.19
CA HIS A 166 8.73 -2.44 17.04
C HIS A 166 7.75 -2.11 18.18
N ALA A 167 8.23 -2.04 19.42
CA ALA A 167 7.41 -1.68 20.59
C ALA A 167 6.80 -0.28 20.45
N ILE A 168 7.55 0.70 19.94
CA ILE A 168 7.01 2.05 19.62
C ILE A 168 5.87 1.98 18.60
N VAL A 169 5.93 1.11 17.58
CA VAL A 169 4.84 0.96 16.60
C VAL A 169 3.58 0.37 17.26
N GLY A 170 3.73 -0.65 18.11
CA GLY A 170 2.62 -1.23 18.88
C GLY A 170 1.98 -0.22 19.84
N LEU A 171 2.80 0.46 20.65
CA LEU A 171 2.40 1.50 21.59
C LEU A 171 1.66 2.65 20.89
N THR A 172 2.18 3.11 19.75
CA THR A 172 1.56 4.17 18.94
C THR A 172 0.17 3.76 18.45
N LYS A 173 0.01 2.53 17.95
CA LYS A 173 -1.30 2.01 17.52
C LYS A 173 -2.29 1.93 18.68
N ASN A 174 -1.87 1.42 19.83
CA ASN A 174 -2.74 1.28 21.00
C ASN A 174 -3.20 2.63 21.55
N ALA A 175 -2.28 3.59 21.67
CA ALA A 175 -2.60 4.96 22.07
C ALA A 175 -3.48 5.70 21.03
N ALA A 176 -3.37 5.38 19.73
CA ALA A 176 -4.28 5.92 18.71
C ALA A 176 -5.73 5.44 18.91
N CYS A 177 -5.94 4.16 19.25
CA CYS A 177 -7.27 3.62 19.58
C CYS A 177 -7.91 4.34 20.76
N GLU A 178 -7.16 4.54 21.84
CA GLU A 178 -7.69 5.14 23.07
C GLU A 178 -7.95 6.64 22.92
N LEU A 179 -6.98 7.37 22.35
CA LEU A 179 -6.98 8.84 22.35
C LEU A 179 -7.77 9.45 21.18
N GLY A 180 -8.06 8.68 20.13
CA GLY A 180 -8.86 9.13 18.99
C GLY A 180 -10.27 9.61 19.37
N LYS A 181 -10.90 9.01 20.40
CA LYS A 181 -12.21 9.44 20.92
C LYS A 181 -12.20 10.82 21.61
N TYR A 182 -11.00 11.36 21.88
CA TYR A 182 -10.78 12.71 22.37
C TYR A 182 -10.21 13.66 21.29
N GLY A 183 -10.27 13.30 20.00
CA GLY A 183 -9.77 14.16 18.91
C GLY A 183 -8.24 14.27 18.83
N ILE A 184 -7.51 13.43 19.57
CA ILE A 184 -6.04 13.42 19.60
C ILE A 184 -5.54 12.40 18.56
N ARG A 185 -4.66 12.85 17.66
CA ARG A 185 -4.04 11.96 16.66
C ARG A 185 -2.70 11.44 17.18
N VAL A 186 -2.54 10.12 17.28
CA VAL A 186 -1.25 9.48 17.61
C VAL A 186 -0.67 8.80 16.38
N ASN A 187 0.60 9.09 16.04
CA ASN A 187 1.27 8.60 14.83
C ASN A 187 2.75 8.28 15.12
N CYS A 188 3.38 7.46 14.28
CA CYS A 188 4.83 7.27 14.31
C CYS A 188 5.44 7.40 12.91
N ILE A 189 6.66 7.94 12.85
CA ILE A 189 7.46 8.04 11.63
C ILE A 189 8.56 7.00 11.71
N SER A 190 8.81 6.28 10.61
CA SER A 190 9.86 5.26 10.51
C SER A 190 10.97 5.68 9.53
N PRO A 191 11.98 6.45 9.99
CA PRO A 191 13.14 6.77 9.15
C PRO A 191 13.94 5.53 8.74
N PHE A 192 14.56 5.61 7.56
CA PHE A 192 15.74 4.80 7.23
C PHE A 192 17.00 5.44 7.86
N GLY A 193 18.19 4.94 7.54
CA GLY A 193 19.45 5.53 8.01
C GLY A 193 19.65 6.99 7.56
N VAL A 194 19.48 7.94 8.49
CA VAL A 194 19.79 9.37 8.31
C VAL A 194 21.16 9.68 8.90
N ALA A 195 21.98 10.48 8.19
CA ALA A 195 23.35 10.85 8.55
C ALA A 195 23.44 11.79 9.78
N THR A 196 23.01 11.29 10.94
CA THR A 196 23.07 11.95 12.25
C THR A 196 24.33 11.54 13.02
N SER A 197 24.71 12.28 14.05
CA SER A 197 25.82 11.91 14.95
C SER A 197 25.64 10.52 15.58
N MET A 198 24.41 10.14 15.92
CA MET A 198 24.06 8.80 16.43
C MET A 198 24.46 7.70 15.44
N LEU A 199 24.03 7.81 14.18
CA LEU A 199 24.36 6.82 13.16
C LEU A 199 25.86 6.86 12.82
N ILE A 200 26.44 8.04 12.63
CA ILE A 200 27.86 8.18 12.26
C ILE A 200 28.78 7.58 13.35
N ASN A 201 28.49 7.77 14.63
CA ASN A 201 29.30 7.23 15.73
C ASN A 201 29.21 5.70 15.86
N ALA A 202 28.11 5.08 15.43
CA ALA A 202 27.97 3.62 15.38
C ALA A 202 28.86 2.97 14.30
N TRP A 203 29.07 3.66 13.17
CA TRP A 203 29.85 3.15 12.03
C TRP A 203 31.30 3.67 11.97
N ARG A 204 31.76 4.44 12.96
CA ARG A 204 33.18 4.84 13.10
C ARG A 204 34.03 3.66 13.60
N PRO A 205 35.06 3.21 12.85
CA PRO A 205 35.95 2.13 13.30
C PRO A 205 36.90 2.60 14.42
N ARG A 206 37.50 1.65 15.16
CA ARG A 206 38.57 1.95 16.13
C ARG A 206 39.77 2.60 15.42
N PRO A 207 40.47 3.58 16.03
CA PRO A 207 41.85 3.85 15.64
C PRO A 207 42.69 2.60 15.96
N THR A 208 43.53 2.17 15.03
CA THR A 208 44.48 1.08 15.28
C THR A 208 45.59 1.54 16.24
N PRO A 209 46.14 0.66 17.09
CA PRO A 209 47.39 0.95 17.79
C PRO A 209 48.50 1.03 16.75
N VAL A 210 48.96 2.24 16.43
CA VAL A 210 50.02 2.45 15.44
C VAL A 210 51.35 2.03 16.04
N CYS A 211 51.86 0.87 15.63
CA CYS A 211 53.24 0.50 15.89
C CYS A 211 54.18 1.52 15.23
N LYS A 212 55.26 1.92 15.93
CA LYS A 212 56.09 3.07 15.56
C LYS A 212 56.80 2.88 14.21
N LEU A 213 56.35 3.58 13.17
CA LEU A 213 57.19 3.99 12.04
C LEU A 213 57.09 5.51 11.82
N SER A 214 58.04 6.06 11.06
CA SER A 214 58.46 7.45 11.14
C SER A 214 57.57 8.48 10.42
N LYS A 215 57.41 9.64 11.08
CA LYS A 215 57.08 10.98 10.56
C LYS A 215 56.72 11.09 9.07
N PHE A 216 55.45 11.39 8.78
CA PHE A 216 55.09 12.44 7.82
C PHE A 216 53.92 13.27 8.36
N THR A 217 53.69 14.45 7.78
CA THR A 217 53.00 15.57 8.43
C THR A 217 51.47 15.47 8.50
N HIS A 218 50.91 16.13 9.52
CA HIS A 218 49.48 16.17 9.83
C HIS A 218 48.73 17.17 8.93
N ASN A 219 47.51 16.84 8.48
CA ASN A 219 46.58 17.79 7.86
C ASN A 219 45.13 17.43 8.25
N PRO A 220 44.49 18.16 9.18
CA PRO A 220 43.26 17.73 9.86
C PRO A 220 41.98 18.14 9.12
N ASN A 221 41.75 17.64 7.90
CA ASN A 221 40.50 17.98 7.17
C ASN A 221 39.92 16.92 6.20
N THR A 222 40.46 15.68 6.13
CA THR A 222 40.08 14.72 5.07
C THR A 222 39.28 13.49 5.50
N ASP A 223 39.18 13.15 6.79
CA ASP A 223 38.68 11.83 7.19
C ASP A 223 37.15 11.70 7.35
N HIS A 224 36.38 12.80 7.42
CA HIS A 224 34.91 12.71 7.42
C HIS A 224 34.35 12.10 6.12
N TRP A 225 34.93 12.43 4.97
CA TRP A 225 34.48 11.93 3.66
C TRP A 225 34.81 10.44 3.44
N ARG A 226 35.92 9.95 4.01
CA ARG A 226 36.33 8.54 3.96
C ARG A 226 35.48 7.61 4.83
N ALA A 227 34.66 8.15 5.73
CA ALA A 227 33.63 7.38 6.43
C ALA A 227 32.39 7.23 5.54
N ILE A 228 31.88 8.34 4.99
CA ILE A 228 30.68 8.39 4.13
C ILE A 228 30.86 7.49 2.90
N GLY A 229 32.01 7.54 2.23
CA GLY A 229 32.30 6.68 1.06
C GLY A 229 32.22 5.18 1.37
N ARG A 230 32.59 4.75 2.59
CA ARG A 230 32.53 3.33 2.99
C ARG A 230 31.13 2.88 3.43
N VAL A 231 30.29 3.79 3.93
CA VAL A 231 28.85 3.52 4.13
C VAL A 231 28.16 3.26 2.79
N LEU A 232 28.46 4.09 1.76
CA LEU A 232 27.93 3.91 0.41
C LEU A 232 28.39 2.59 -0.24
N ASP A 233 29.64 2.18 -0.01
CA ASP A 233 30.15 0.91 -0.56
C ASP A 233 29.62 -0.33 0.19
N TYR A 234 29.35 -0.23 1.50
CA TYR A 234 28.67 -1.29 2.23
C TYR A 234 27.21 -1.46 1.77
N LEU A 235 26.49 -0.37 1.53
CA LEU A 235 25.13 -0.39 0.97
C LEU A 235 25.07 -1.08 -0.42
N LYS A 236 26.10 -0.89 -1.26
CA LYS A 236 26.24 -1.65 -2.52
C LYS A 236 26.46 -3.14 -2.28
N ARG A 237 27.32 -3.52 -1.33
CA ARG A 237 27.66 -4.92 -1.04
C ARG A 237 26.49 -5.70 -0.40
N THR A 238 25.72 -5.09 0.49
CA THR A 238 24.53 -5.73 1.08
C THR A 238 23.41 -5.98 0.06
N SER A 239 23.34 -5.20 -1.02
CA SER A 239 22.43 -5.45 -2.14
C SER A 239 22.86 -6.64 -3.03
N CYS A 240 24.01 -7.26 -2.78
CA CYS A 240 24.66 -8.23 -3.67
C CYS A 240 24.78 -9.65 -3.08
N SER A 241 24.10 -9.93 -1.95
CA SER A 241 24.17 -11.23 -1.25
C SER A 241 22.79 -11.84 -0.97
N MET A 242 21.98 -11.97 -2.04
CA MET A 242 20.83 -12.87 -2.10
C MET A 242 20.80 -13.56 -3.48
N LYS A 243 21.53 -14.66 -3.61
CA LYS A 243 21.37 -15.69 -4.66
C LYS A 243 21.48 -17.06 -4.00
N ASP A 244 20.71 -18.02 -4.48
CA ASP A 244 20.36 -19.28 -3.79
C ASP A 244 21.54 -20.22 -3.50
N PRO A 245 21.32 -21.19 -2.58
CA PRO A 245 21.05 -22.55 -3.09
C PRO A 245 19.78 -23.18 -2.47
N VAL A 246 18.79 -23.66 -3.25
CA VAL A 246 18.81 -24.98 -3.96
C VAL A 246 19.01 -26.11 -2.92
N LEU A 247 18.06 -27.00 -2.58
CA LEU A 247 17.03 -27.64 -3.43
C LEU A 247 15.89 -28.37 -2.62
N ARG A 248 14.72 -28.53 -3.26
CA ARG A 248 13.71 -29.63 -3.15
C ARG A 248 12.58 -29.66 -2.08
N HIS A 249 11.36 -29.68 -2.63
CA HIS A 249 10.09 -30.31 -2.19
C HIS A 249 9.05 -29.57 -1.30
N SER A 250 8.07 -28.97 -2.02
CA SER A 250 6.61 -29.07 -1.85
C SER A 250 5.81 -27.77 -1.60
N LYS A 251 4.73 -27.62 -2.39
CA LYS A 251 3.56 -26.72 -2.23
C LYS A 251 3.75 -25.20 -2.10
N THR A 252 4.04 -24.57 -3.25
CA THR A 252 3.40 -23.33 -3.78
C THR A 252 3.14 -22.10 -2.87
N PRO A 253 3.85 -20.99 -3.16
CA PRO A 253 3.31 -19.62 -3.11
C PRO A 253 2.97 -19.09 -4.53
N ALA A 254 2.39 -17.89 -4.61
CA ALA A 254 1.77 -17.34 -5.82
C ALA A 254 2.70 -17.10 -7.03
N ARG A 255 2.17 -17.30 -8.25
CA ARG A 255 2.84 -16.96 -9.52
C ARG A 255 2.56 -15.51 -9.93
N VAL A 256 3.60 -14.82 -10.39
CA VAL A 256 3.46 -13.68 -11.31
C VAL A 256 3.26 -14.25 -12.72
N LEU A 257 2.27 -13.73 -13.46
CA LEU A 257 1.98 -14.16 -14.84
C LEU A 257 3.16 -13.87 -15.75
N THR A 258 3.62 -14.89 -16.48
CA THR A 258 4.70 -14.74 -17.47
C THR A 258 4.14 -14.69 -18.89
N LYS A 259 4.92 -14.09 -19.82
CA LYS A 259 4.56 -13.84 -21.23
C LYS A 259 4.01 -15.07 -22.00
N LYS A 260 4.26 -16.28 -21.49
CA LYS A 260 3.83 -17.58 -22.08
C LYS A 260 2.41 -18.04 -21.66
N GLU A 261 1.82 -17.42 -20.63
CA GLU A 261 0.46 -17.74 -20.16
C GLU A 261 -0.61 -16.83 -20.78
N MET A 262 -0.28 -15.56 -21.10
CA MET A 262 -1.13 -14.66 -21.89
C MET A 262 -1.57 -15.30 -23.22
N LEU A 263 -0.62 -15.89 -23.95
CA LEU A 263 -0.85 -16.58 -25.23
C LEU A 263 -1.78 -17.81 -25.10
N ARG A 264 -1.84 -18.43 -23.92
CA ARG A 264 -2.71 -19.58 -23.59
C ARG A 264 -4.10 -19.19 -23.06
N SER A 265 -4.34 -17.90 -22.86
CA SER A 265 -5.68 -17.37 -22.60
C SER A 265 -6.41 -17.17 -23.93
N LEU A 266 -5.78 -16.44 -24.86
CA LEU A 266 -6.28 -16.20 -26.23
C LEU A 266 -6.65 -17.50 -26.96
N LEU A 267 -5.76 -18.50 -26.94
CA LEU A 267 -5.99 -19.80 -27.58
C LEU A 267 -7.15 -20.64 -27.01
N ARG A 268 -7.76 -20.27 -25.87
CA ARG A 268 -8.93 -20.98 -25.32
C ARG A 268 -10.27 -20.37 -25.68
N ALA A 269 -10.32 -19.10 -26.11
CA ALA A 269 -11.54 -18.49 -26.62
C ALA A 269 -11.88 -18.94 -28.06
N ALA A 270 -10.87 -19.30 -28.86
CA ALA A 270 -11.01 -19.58 -30.29
C ALA A 270 -11.51 -20.99 -30.66
N VAL A 271 -11.80 -21.87 -29.69
CA VAL A 271 -12.10 -23.30 -29.93
C VAL A 271 -13.57 -23.67 -29.65
N SER A 272 -14.36 -22.77 -29.05
CA SER A 272 -15.76 -23.04 -28.67
C SER A 272 -16.80 -22.68 -29.74
N SER A 273 -16.42 -22.44 -31.00
CA SER A 273 -17.35 -21.89 -32.02
C SER A 273 -17.14 -22.36 -33.46
N SER A 274 -17.13 -23.68 -33.74
CA SER A 274 -17.53 -24.23 -35.05
C SER A 274 -17.76 -25.75 -35.07
N LEU A 275 -18.68 -26.20 -35.94
CA LEU A 275 -18.87 -27.57 -36.46
C LEU A 275 -19.48 -28.66 -35.55
N THR A 276 -20.80 -28.87 -35.73
CA THR A 276 -21.41 -30.21 -35.84
C THR A 276 -21.63 -30.52 -37.33
N PRO A 277 -21.60 -31.81 -37.76
CA PRO A 277 -22.83 -32.41 -38.32
C PRO A 277 -23.02 -33.92 -37.99
N ASN A 278 -24.07 -34.53 -38.55
CA ASN A 278 -24.67 -35.80 -38.11
C ASN A 278 -24.07 -37.10 -38.69
N ALA A 279 -23.65 -38.01 -37.80
CA ALA A 279 -24.19 -39.37 -37.52
C ALA A 279 -24.41 -40.48 -38.61
N ILE A 280 -24.26 -41.75 -38.14
CA ILE A 280 -24.77 -43.06 -38.68
C ILE A 280 -23.94 -43.72 -39.81
N PRO A 281 -23.74 -45.07 -39.91
CA PRO A 281 -24.01 -46.20 -38.99
C PRO A 281 -22.77 -47.05 -38.56
N SER A 282 -22.99 -48.10 -37.75
CA SER A 282 -22.04 -49.19 -37.40
C SER A 282 -22.18 -50.42 -38.33
N PRO A 283 -21.27 -51.44 -38.31
CA PRO A 283 -21.43 -52.57 -37.36
C PRO A 283 -20.15 -53.38 -36.96
N THR A 284 -20.20 -54.10 -35.81
CA THR A 284 -19.41 -55.35 -35.44
C THR A 284 -17.86 -55.34 -35.48
N ALA A 285 -17.06 -56.13 -34.74
CA ALA A 285 -17.10 -56.91 -33.48
C ALA A 285 -15.62 -57.39 -33.23
N THR A 286 -15.10 -57.86 -32.08
CA THR A 286 -15.59 -58.24 -30.73
C THR A 286 -14.51 -57.76 -29.70
N GLY A 287 -14.18 -58.29 -28.51
CA GLY A 287 -14.60 -59.40 -27.63
C GLY A 287 -13.60 -59.58 -26.44
N LEU A 288 -13.94 -60.44 -25.47
CA LEU A 288 -13.11 -60.93 -24.33
C LEU A 288 -12.66 -59.96 -23.20
N SER A 289 -13.42 -60.07 -22.10
CA SER A 289 -13.18 -59.76 -20.67
C SER A 289 -11.75 -59.68 -20.10
N SER A 290 -11.57 -58.80 -19.09
CA SER A 290 -11.17 -59.25 -17.74
C SER A 290 -11.47 -58.23 -16.60
N SER A 291 -11.53 -58.76 -15.38
CA SER A 291 -11.67 -58.14 -14.05
C SER A 291 -10.92 -59.09 -13.06
N PRO A 292 -10.59 -58.79 -11.77
CA PRO A 292 -11.42 -58.01 -10.83
C PRO A 292 -10.73 -57.27 -9.62
N ARG A 293 -11.58 -56.57 -8.84
CA ARG A 293 -11.66 -56.43 -7.35
C ARG A 293 -10.39 -56.39 -6.44
N ASN A 294 -10.45 -55.40 -5.52
CA ASN A 294 -10.21 -55.43 -4.06
C ASN A 294 -9.68 -56.73 -3.40
N PHE A 295 -8.72 -56.60 -2.47
CA PHE A 295 -8.96 -56.73 -1.01
C PHE A 295 -7.75 -56.22 -0.18
N ALA A 296 -7.84 -56.22 1.15
CA ALA A 296 -6.81 -55.70 2.07
C ALA A 296 -6.24 -56.78 3.03
N SER A 297 -5.06 -56.55 3.65
CA SER A 297 -4.90 -56.48 5.13
C SER A 297 -3.46 -56.65 5.71
N LYS A 298 -3.29 -56.14 6.95
CA LYS A 298 -2.59 -56.73 8.12
C LYS A 298 -1.04 -56.77 8.29
N THR A 299 -0.59 -55.97 9.27
CA THR A 299 0.37 -56.28 10.38
C THR A 299 1.87 -56.51 10.07
N THR A 300 2.85 -56.29 10.97
CA THR A 300 2.91 -56.65 12.42
C THR A 300 3.79 -55.74 13.33
N LYS A 301 3.32 -55.52 14.58
CA LYS A 301 3.99 -55.57 15.92
C LYS A 301 5.32 -54.79 16.19
N ALA A 302 5.57 -54.23 17.39
CA ALA A 302 4.83 -54.11 18.68
C ALA A 302 5.21 -52.77 19.41
N SER A 303 5.34 -52.53 20.73
CA SER A 303 5.31 -53.36 21.98
C SER A 303 5.28 -52.52 23.28
N LEU A 304 4.49 -52.95 24.29
CA LEU A 304 4.65 -52.74 25.77
C LEU A 304 4.54 -51.28 26.34
N THR A 305 4.03 -50.96 27.55
CA THR A 305 3.29 -51.71 28.61
C THR A 305 2.56 -50.82 29.64
N LYS A 306 1.41 -51.31 30.17
CA LYS A 306 0.81 -51.14 31.54
C LYS A 306 0.40 -49.73 32.04
N ALA A 307 -0.42 -49.56 33.10
CA ALA A 307 -1.78 -50.03 33.45
C ALA A 307 -2.05 -50.09 34.99
N LYS A 308 -3.18 -49.51 35.46
CA LYS A 308 -3.99 -49.80 36.70
C LYS A 308 -5.22 -48.85 36.70
N LYS A 309 -6.49 -49.30 36.81
CA LYS A 309 -7.30 -49.75 37.98
C LYS A 309 -7.52 -48.65 39.06
N GLY A 310 -8.76 -48.31 39.50
CA GLY A 310 -10.13 -48.62 39.01
C GLY A 310 -11.22 -48.80 40.11
N LYS A 311 -12.51 -48.81 39.72
CA LYS A 311 -13.76 -48.93 40.56
C LYS A 311 -14.10 -47.67 41.42
N SER A 312 -15.35 -47.35 41.81
CA SER A 312 -16.55 -48.18 42.09
C SER A 312 -17.92 -47.43 42.12
N LYS A 313 -19.04 -48.17 41.91
CA LYS A 313 -20.45 -47.99 42.42
C LYS A 313 -21.23 -46.68 42.07
N SER A 314 -22.51 -46.65 41.66
CA SER A 314 -23.82 -47.21 42.14
C SER A 314 -24.50 -46.30 43.21
N ASP A 315 -25.82 -45.98 43.25
CA ASP A 315 -27.06 -46.48 42.58
C ASP A 315 -28.17 -45.39 42.39
N THR A 316 -29.23 -45.71 41.61
CA THR A 316 -30.66 -45.24 41.56
C THR A 316 -31.17 -43.81 41.96
N LYS A 317 -32.07 -43.27 41.11
CA LYS A 317 -33.42 -42.62 41.34
C LYS A 317 -33.69 -41.74 42.59
N SER A 318 -34.54 -40.69 42.57
CA SER A 318 -35.31 -39.99 41.50
C SER A 318 -35.87 -38.63 42.02
N ASP A 319 -36.63 -37.92 41.16
CA ASP A 319 -37.68 -36.92 41.47
C ASP A 319 -37.32 -35.44 41.77
N ASP A 320 -37.51 -34.62 40.73
CA ASP A 320 -38.01 -33.24 40.60
C ASP A 320 -37.58 -32.00 41.45
N ALA A 321 -37.34 -30.94 40.65
CA ALA A 321 -37.74 -29.53 40.87
C ALA A 321 -37.19 -28.72 42.07
N SER A 322 -36.06 -28.03 41.85
CA SER A 322 -35.96 -26.59 42.17
C SER A 322 -34.95 -25.88 41.26
N ALA A 323 -34.83 -24.55 41.37
CA ALA A 323 -34.26 -23.68 40.34
C ALA A 323 -32.74 -23.44 40.43
N THR A 324 -32.25 -22.62 39.48
CA THR A 324 -30.95 -21.91 39.40
C THR A 324 -29.79 -22.54 38.62
N SER A 325 -29.33 -21.77 37.63
CA SER A 325 -27.97 -21.63 37.09
C SER A 325 -27.08 -22.88 36.88
N SER A 326 -26.83 -23.19 35.61
CA SER A 326 -25.55 -23.76 35.18
C SER A 326 -24.99 -22.96 34.00
N ALA A 327 -23.69 -22.64 34.13
CA ALA A 327 -22.79 -21.97 33.19
C ALA A 327 -23.11 -22.09 31.69
N ILE A 328 -23.01 -20.95 30.99
CA ILE A 328 -22.58 -20.93 29.59
C ILE A 328 -21.08 -21.27 29.60
N ASP A 329 -20.68 -22.25 28.81
CA ASP A 329 -19.28 -22.65 28.64
C ASP A 329 -18.64 -21.77 27.55
N ASP A 330 -17.76 -20.84 27.94
CA ASP A 330 -17.07 -19.90 27.04
C ASP A 330 -15.95 -20.63 26.25
N SER A 331 -16.33 -21.52 25.34
CA SER A 331 -15.37 -22.35 24.58
C SER A 331 -15.70 -22.60 23.10
N ASP A 332 -16.57 -21.78 22.49
CA ASP A 332 -16.94 -21.89 21.06
C ASP A 332 -16.27 -20.81 20.19
N ASP A 333 -14.97 -20.99 19.90
CA ASP A 333 -14.16 -20.10 19.03
C ASP A 333 -14.44 -20.32 17.52
N LEU A 334 -15.73 -20.53 17.19
CA LEU A 334 -16.20 -20.83 15.84
C LEU A 334 -16.27 -19.55 14.98
N VAL A 335 -15.15 -19.24 14.34
CA VAL A 335 -15.20 -18.72 12.97
C VAL A 335 -16.08 -19.67 12.16
N LEU A 336 -17.20 -19.17 11.62
CA LEU A 336 -18.07 -19.97 10.76
C LEU A 336 -17.24 -20.62 9.65
N ASP A 337 -17.37 -21.93 9.50
CA ASP A 337 -16.82 -22.66 8.35
C ASP A 337 -17.23 -21.93 7.07
N ASP A 338 -16.30 -21.75 6.14
CA ASP A 338 -16.47 -20.78 5.05
C ASP A 338 -17.59 -21.24 4.08
N ASP A 339 -17.82 -22.55 4.02
CA ASP A 339 -18.97 -23.20 3.38
C ASP A 339 -20.30 -22.93 4.11
N ALA A 340 -20.30 -22.92 5.44
CA ALA A 340 -21.48 -22.56 6.25
C ALA A 340 -21.81 -21.07 6.12
N ARG A 341 -20.79 -20.20 6.12
CA ARG A 341 -20.96 -18.76 5.83
C ARG A 341 -21.52 -18.56 4.42
N ALA A 342 -21.00 -19.25 3.41
CA ALA A 342 -21.49 -19.14 2.03
C ALA A 342 -22.97 -19.53 1.90
N ARG A 343 -23.44 -20.58 2.59
CA ARG A 343 -24.86 -20.97 2.61
C ARG A 343 -25.74 -19.89 3.22
N LEU A 344 -25.33 -19.34 4.37
CA LEU A 344 -26.07 -18.27 5.06
C LEU A 344 -26.16 -16.98 4.22
N LEU A 345 -25.10 -16.64 3.47
CA LEU A 345 -25.14 -15.49 2.55
C LEU A 345 -26.06 -15.72 1.34
N ALA A 346 -26.11 -16.95 0.82
CA ALA A 346 -27.06 -17.34 -0.24
C ALA A 346 -28.53 -17.42 0.25
N GLU A 347 -28.76 -17.38 1.56
CA GLU A 347 -30.09 -17.18 2.17
C GLU A 347 -30.38 -15.69 2.41
N ASP A 348 -29.44 -14.95 3.01
CA ASP A 348 -29.56 -13.50 3.22
C ASP A 348 -29.79 -12.73 1.91
N ASP A 349 -29.15 -13.12 0.80
CA ASP A 349 -29.31 -12.47 -0.51
C ASP A 349 -30.72 -12.65 -1.14
N LYS A 350 -31.58 -13.50 -0.56
CA LYS A 350 -33.01 -13.57 -0.90
C LYS A 350 -33.81 -12.47 -0.17
N ASP A 351 -33.36 -12.01 0.99
CA ASP A 351 -34.02 -11.01 1.82
C ASP A 351 -33.35 -9.63 1.69
N LYS A 352 -33.93 -8.81 0.80
CA LYS A 352 -33.49 -7.42 0.60
C LYS A 352 -33.78 -6.48 1.78
N SER A 353 -34.54 -6.91 2.79
CA SER A 353 -34.73 -6.11 4.01
C SER A 353 -33.47 -6.05 4.88
N LEU A 354 -32.49 -6.94 4.63
CA LEU A 354 -31.18 -6.97 5.29
C LEU A 354 -30.18 -5.95 4.71
N ASP A 355 -30.44 -5.39 3.53
CA ASP A 355 -29.52 -4.50 2.79
C ASP A 355 -29.57 -3.05 3.33
N VAL A 356 -29.37 -2.89 4.64
CA VAL A 356 -29.50 -1.62 5.40
C VAL A 356 -28.14 -1.02 5.78
N GLY A 357 -27.87 0.17 5.25
CA GLY A 357 -26.69 0.98 5.53
C GLY A 357 -26.85 1.94 6.71
N PRO A 358 -25.87 2.83 6.93
CA PRO A 358 -25.88 3.80 8.02
C PRO A 358 -27.14 4.69 8.01
N ASN A 359 -27.69 4.97 9.19
CA ASN A 359 -28.90 5.80 9.37
C ASN A 359 -30.12 5.29 8.57
N ASN A 360 -30.29 3.97 8.47
CA ASN A 360 -31.37 3.29 7.73
C ASN A 360 -31.46 3.66 6.24
N ARG A 361 -30.36 4.11 5.63
CA ARG A 361 -30.27 4.31 4.18
C ARG A 361 -30.08 2.97 3.45
N PRO A 362 -30.44 2.84 2.16
CA PRO A 362 -30.11 1.65 1.38
C PRO A 362 -28.60 1.39 1.37
N LEU A 363 -28.18 0.17 1.65
CA LEU A 363 -26.76 -0.22 1.61
C LEU A 363 -26.24 -0.26 0.17
N PHE A 364 -27.10 -0.61 -0.78
CA PHE A 364 -26.79 -0.68 -2.21
C PHE A 364 -27.61 0.34 -3.01
N THR A 365 -27.03 0.88 -4.08
CA THR A 365 -27.79 1.68 -5.06
C THR A 365 -28.71 0.80 -5.91
N SER A 366 -29.80 1.39 -6.39
CA SER A 366 -30.71 0.80 -7.39
C SER A 366 -30.22 0.96 -8.84
N VAL A 367 -29.17 1.77 -9.04
CA VAL A 367 -28.55 2.05 -10.34
C VAL A 367 -27.82 0.81 -10.89
N ARG A 368 -27.92 0.58 -12.22
CA ARG A 368 -27.37 -0.61 -12.89
C ARG A 368 -26.14 -0.35 -13.79
N SER A 369 -25.79 0.90 -14.09
CA SER A 369 -24.64 1.27 -14.92
C SER A 369 -23.84 2.40 -14.26
N ILE A 370 -22.52 2.42 -14.46
CA ILE A 370 -21.64 3.41 -13.82
C ILE A 370 -21.89 4.81 -14.38
N SER A 371 -22.36 4.92 -15.63
CA SER A 371 -22.77 6.18 -16.28
C SER A 371 -23.96 6.87 -15.60
N GLN A 372 -24.83 6.10 -14.94
CA GLN A 372 -26.04 6.58 -14.26
C GLN A 372 -25.78 7.04 -12.81
N LEU A 373 -24.65 6.67 -12.19
CA LEU A 373 -24.36 7.03 -10.79
C LEU A 373 -24.28 8.55 -10.58
N THR A 374 -24.80 9.02 -9.44
CA THR A 374 -24.81 10.43 -9.06
C THR A 374 -24.16 10.65 -7.69
N ARG A 375 -24.03 11.91 -7.25
CA ARG A 375 -23.61 12.22 -5.86
C ARG A 375 -24.60 11.76 -4.79
N LYS A 376 -25.83 11.37 -5.17
CA LYS A 376 -26.79 10.74 -4.23
C LYS A 376 -26.47 9.28 -3.94
N ASP A 377 -25.75 8.62 -4.85
CA ASP A 377 -25.33 7.22 -4.75
C ASP A 377 -24.00 7.04 -3.98
N ALA A 378 -23.32 8.15 -3.65
CA ALA A 378 -22.10 8.12 -2.86
C ALA A 378 -22.36 7.55 -1.46
N CYS A 379 -21.41 6.75 -0.95
CA CYS A 379 -21.60 5.94 0.26
C CYS A 379 -22.74 4.91 0.14
N THR A 380 -22.89 4.30 -1.03
CA THR A 380 -23.63 3.04 -1.24
C THR A 380 -22.75 2.04 -1.99
N TYR A 381 -23.10 0.76 -1.98
CA TYR A 381 -22.45 -0.25 -2.81
C TYR A 381 -23.19 -0.44 -4.15
N MET A 382 -22.45 -0.53 -5.25
CA MET A 382 -22.98 -0.99 -6.55
C MET A 382 -22.66 -2.47 -6.70
N ASN A 383 -23.66 -3.29 -7.04
CA ASN A 383 -23.47 -4.70 -7.40
C ASN A 383 -23.17 -4.82 -8.90
N PHE A 384 -22.35 -5.80 -9.27
CA PHE A 384 -22.07 -6.19 -10.66
C PHE A 384 -22.38 -7.68 -10.84
N SER A 385 -22.80 -8.12 -12.03
CA SER A 385 -22.76 -9.54 -12.35
C SER A 385 -21.32 -9.98 -12.65
N ALA A 386 -21.08 -11.29 -12.64
CA ALA A 386 -19.79 -11.84 -13.07
C ALA A 386 -19.54 -11.53 -14.56
N ASP A 387 -20.57 -11.53 -15.39
CA ASP A 387 -20.48 -11.28 -16.82
C ASP A 387 -20.23 -9.80 -17.14
N ASP A 388 -20.79 -8.87 -16.35
CA ASP A 388 -20.43 -7.44 -16.41
C ASP A 388 -18.94 -7.27 -16.10
N LEU A 389 -18.45 -7.87 -15.01
CA LEU A 389 -17.03 -7.77 -14.63
C LEU A 389 -16.09 -8.42 -15.65
N ASN A 390 -16.44 -9.60 -16.17
CA ASN A 390 -15.65 -10.30 -17.18
C ASN A 390 -15.62 -9.54 -18.53
N SER A 391 -16.74 -8.93 -18.93
CA SER A 391 -16.82 -8.16 -20.17
C SER A 391 -16.26 -6.74 -20.04
N ALA A 392 -16.30 -6.15 -18.85
CA ALA A 392 -15.76 -4.82 -18.54
C ALA A 392 -14.33 -4.84 -17.97
N SER A 393 -13.73 -6.01 -17.72
CA SER A 393 -12.31 -6.15 -17.34
C SER A 393 -11.68 -7.51 -17.74
N PRO A 394 -11.73 -7.92 -19.02
CA PRO A 394 -11.14 -9.18 -19.49
C PRO A 394 -9.60 -9.24 -19.35
N GLU A 395 -8.96 -8.12 -19.04
CA GLU A 395 -7.53 -7.99 -18.77
C GLU A 395 -7.14 -8.45 -17.36
N GLY A 396 -8.12 -8.61 -16.48
CA GLY A 396 -7.96 -8.96 -15.07
C GLY A 396 -8.26 -7.80 -14.11
N LEU A 397 -8.90 -8.12 -12.99
CA LEU A 397 -9.26 -7.14 -11.96
C LEU A 397 -8.04 -6.77 -11.07
N PRO A 398 -7.97 -5.54 -10.54
CA PRO A 398 -6.94 -5.15 -9.58
C PRO A 398 -6.93 -6.05 -8.35
N THR A 399 -5.75 -6.42 -7.84
CA THR A 399 -5.62 -7.38 -6.72
C THR A 399 -6.39 -6.99 -5.46
N GLY A 400 -6.57 -5.69 -5.19
CA GLY A 400 -7.38 -5.20 -4.07
C GLY A 400 -8.89 -5.41 -4.24
N MET A 401 -9.38 -5.41 -5.47
CA MET A 401 -10.77 -5.67 -5.87
C MET A 401 -11.06 -7.18 -5.90
N VAL A 402 -10.13 -7.99 -6.44
CA VAL A 402 -10.20 -9.47 -6.36
C VAL A 402 -10.37 -9.91 -4.91
N LYS A 403 -9.49 -9.45 -4.01
CA LYS A 403 -9.57 -9.74 -2.57
C LYS A 403 -10.85 -9.24 -1.91
N GLU A 404 -11.40 -8.11 -2.35
CA GLU A 404 -12.68 -7.60 -1.84
C GLU A 404 -13.83 -8.56 -2.17
N PHE A 405 -13.85 -9.11 -3.39
CA PHE A 405 -14.85 -10.08 -3.82
C PHE A 405 -14.63 -11.48 -3.22
N GLU A 406 -13.38 -11.94 -3.09
CA GLU A 406 -13.03 -13.21 -2.43
C GLU A 406 -13.45 -13.22 -0.94
N GLU A 407 -13.06 -12.20 -0.19
CA GLU A 407 -13.31 -12.12 1.26
C GLU A 407 -14.80 -11.86 1.57
N SER A 408 -15.43 -10.91 0.86
CA SER A 408 -16.83 -10.55 1.06
C SER A 408 -17.84 -11.44 0.33
N ARG A 409 -17.38 -12.36 -0.52
CA ARG A 409 -18.17 -13.33 -1.32
C ARG A 409 -19.21 -12.72 -2.28
N ARG A 410 -19.24 -11.39 -2.47
CA ARG A 410 -20.20 -10.68 -3.34
C ARG A 410 -19.49 -9.66 -4.23
N HIS A 411 -19.88 -9.62 -5.50
CA HIS A 411 -19.33 -8.72 -6.52
C HIS A 411 -19.88 -7.29 -6.39
N ALA A 412 -19.49 -6.58 -5.33
CA ALA A 412 -19.96 -5.22 -5.08
C ALA A 412 -18.84 -4.26 -4.65
N LEU A 413 -18.88 -3.02 -5.15
CA LEU A 413 -17.93 -1.96 -4.80
C LEU A 413 -18.62 -0.73 -4.21
N LEU A 414 -17.95 -0.10 -3.24
CA LEU A 414 -18.35 1.18 -2.68
C LEU A 414 -18.27 2.31 -3.74
N VAL A 415 -19.38 3.00 -3.96
CA VAL A 415 -19.45 4.22 -4.76
C VAL A 415 -18.87 5.37 -3.94
N ARG A 416 -17.64 5.77 -4.28
CA ARG A 416 -16.86 6.78 -3.54
C ARG A 416 -16.98 8.17 -4.11
N HIS A 417 -16.93 9.18 -3.24
CA HIS A 417 -16.94 10.59 -3.64
C HIS A 417 -15.78 10.91 -4.60
N SER A 418 -14.57 10.44 -4.27
CA SER A 418 -13.37 10.67 -5.09
C SER A 418 -13.36 9.91 -6.42
N PHE A 419 -14.16 8.85 -6.56
CA PHE A 419 -14.39 8.20 -7.85
C PHE A 419 -15.35 9.03 -8.72
N LEU A 420 -16.47 9.49 -8.15
CA LEU A 420 -17.41 10.37 -8.85
C LEU A 420 -16.73 11.68 -9.29
N ASP A 421 -15.89 12.29 -8.44
CA ASP A 421 -15.11 13.48 -8.81
C ASP A 421 -14.17 13.23 -10.01
N LEU A 422 -13.51 12.07 -10.05
CA LEU A 422 -12.62 11.68 -11.15
C LEU A 422 -13.39 11.41 -12.44
N ARG A 423 -14.50 10.68 -12.36
CA ARG A 423 -15.40 10.40 -13.49
C ARG A 423 -16.02 11.69 -14.05
N ASP A 424 -16.58 12.52 -13.18
CA ASP A 424 -17.18 13.79 -13.54
C ASP A 424 -16.14 14.78 -14.13
N ASN A 425 -14.85 14.68 -13.77
CA ASN A 425 -13.79 15.43 -14.44
C ASN A 425 -13.69 15.04 -15.92
N PHE A 426 -13.57 13.75 -16.22
CA PHE A 426 -13.45 13.28 -17.60
C PHE A 426 -14.72 13.56 -18.41
N ARG A 427 -15.91 13.38 -17.81
CA ARG A 427 -17.19 13.73 -18.45
C ARG A 427 -17.25 15.19 -18.92
N ARG A 428 -16.74 16.14 -18.12
CA ARG A 428 -16.68 17.59 -18.47
C ARG A 428 -15.62 17.96 -19.53
N ILE A 429 -14.79 17.01 -19.97
CA ILE A 429 -13.88 17.21 -21.12
C ILE A 429 -14.65 16.96 -22.42
N VAL A 430 -15.40 15.86 -22.47
CA VAL A 430 -16.14 15.38 -23.65
C VAL A 430 -17.50 16.05 -23.82
N ASP A 431 -18.13 16.47 -22.71
CA ASP A 431 -19.42 17.19 -22.68
C ASP A 431 -19.27 18.58 -22.02
N PRO A 432 -18.79 19.61 -22.78
CA PRO A 432 -18.59 20.96 -22.27
C PRO A 432 -19.83 21.71 -21.75
N PRO A 433 -21.07 21.49 -22.25
CA PRO A 433 -22.30 22.05 -21.68
C PRO A 433 -22.51 21.82 -20.17
N LEU A 434 -21.84 20.82 -19.57
CA LEU A 434 -21.83 20.59 -18.12
C LEU A 434 -20.99 21.61 -17.30
N ARG A 435 -20.48 22.68 -17.95
CA ARG A 435 -19.88 23.84 -17.28
C ARG A 435 -20.98 24.76 -16.74
N SER A 436 -20.83 25.22 -15.49
CA SER A 436 -21.70 26.26 -14.95
C SER A 436 -21.54 27.57 -15.75
N SER A 437 -22.67 28.27 -15.96
CA SER A 437 -22.77 29.60 -16.58
C SER A 437 -21.72 30.60 -16.08
N ASP A 438 -21.44 30.52 -14.78
CA ASP A 438 -20.64 31.49 -14.04
C ASP A 438 -19.12 31.32 -14.22
N GLY A 439 -18.66 30.32 -14.98
CA GLY A 439 -17.25 29.99 -15.19
C GLY A 439 -16.51 29.42 -13.96
N LYS A 440 -17.12 29.49 -12.76
CA LYS A 440 -16.57 29.02 -11.46
C LYS A 440 -16.60 27.50 -11.27
N GLY A 441 -16.53 26.72 -12.35
CA GLY A 441 -16.47 25.27 -12.29
C GLY A 441 -15.11 24.77 -11.76
N PRO A 442 -15.04 23.55 -11.19
CA PRO A 442 -13.76 22.96 -10.78
C PRO A 442 -12.82 22.79 -11.99
N LYS A 443 -11.52 23.09 -11.82
CA LYS A 443 -10.53 23.02 -12.91
C LYS A 443 -10.40 21.58 -13.43
N VAL A 444 -10.96 21.36 -14.62
CA VAL A 444 -10.89 20.12 -15.39
C VAL A 444 -9.45 19.84 -15.85
N ARG A 445 -9.03 18.57 -15.85
CA ARG A 445 -7.68 18.12 -16.24
C ARG A 445 -7.77 16.90 -17.17
N LYS A 446 -7.11 16.97 -18.33
CA LYS A 446 -6.98 15.83 -19.27
C LYS A 446 -6.00 14.77 -18.76
N GLN A 447 -4.90 15.21 -18.16
CA GLN A 447 -3.84 14.36 -17.64
C GLN A 447 -3.88 14.33 -16.11
N ILE A 448 -3.95 13.13 -15.54
CA ILE A 448 -4.08 12.91 -14.09
C ILE A 448 -3.10 11.82 -13.62
N VAL A 449 -2.40 12.08 -12.51
CA VAL A 449 -1.69 11.05 -11.74
C VAL A 449 -2.41 10.85 -10.40
N LEU A 450 -3.03 9.69 -10.19
CA LEU A 450 -3.60 9.31 -8.90
C LEU A 450 -2.47 8.88 -7.97
N ASP A 451 -2.18 9.71 -6.97
CA ASP A 451 -1.23 9.45 -5.88
C ASP A 451 -1.99 9.35 -4.54
N GLY A 452 -1.34 8.96 -3.45
CA GLY A 452 -1.91 8.93 -2.11
C GLY A 452 -1.60 7.64 -1.35
N PRO A 453 -2.12 7.44 -0.12
CA PRO A 453 -1.68 6.36 0.76
C PRO A 453 -1.76 4.93 0.19
N VAL A 454 -0.97 4.02 0.77
CA VAL A 454 -1.12 2.57 0.54
C VAL A 454 -2.58 2.17 0.78
N SER A 455 -3.11 1.30 -0.09
CA SER A 455 -4.47 0.76 -0.02
C SER A 455 -5.64 1.77 0.02
N CYS A 456 -5.46 3.03 -0.39
CA CYS A 456 -6.58 3.98 -0.51
C CYS A 456 -7.51 3.77 -1.74
N GLY A 457 -7.41 2.63 -2.45
CA GLY A 457 -8.36 2.24 -3.51
C GLY A 457 -8.08 2.78 -4.93
N LYS A 458 -6.89 3.34 -5.20
CA LYS A 458 -6.55 3.97 -6.50
C LYS A 458 -6.77 3.06 -7.71
N SER A 459 -6.23 1.84 -7.70
CA SER A 459 -6.40 0.86 -8.78
C SER A 459 -7.86 0.46 -9.01
N ILE A 460 -8.66 0.41 -7.94
CA ILE A 460 -10.11 0.12 -8.02
C ILE A 460 -10.84 1.28 -8.71
N ALA A 461 -10.54 2.53 -8.33
CA ALA A 461 -11.10 3.71 -8.98
C ALA A 461 -10.66 3.84 -10.45
N LEU A 462 -9.46 3.39 -10.80
CA LEU A 462 -9.00 3.30 -12.20
C LEU A 462 -9.81 2.27 -12.99
N ALA A 463 -10.02 1.06 -12.43
CA ALA A 463 -10.83 0.03 -13.08
C ALA A 463 -12.30 0.45 -13.24
N MET A 464 -12.90 1.08 -12.22
CA MET A 464 -14.25 1.65 -12.31
C MET A 464 -14.34 2.77 -13.36
N LEU A 465 -13.27 3.55 -13.57
CA LEU A 465 -13.21 4.58 -14.60
C LEU A 465 -13.09 3.98 -16.01
N VAL A 466 -12.34 2.89 -16.18
CA VAL A 466 -12.27 2.14 -17.45
C VAL A 466 -13.61 1.49 -17.77
N HIS A 467 -14.29 0.88 -16.78
CA HIS A 467 -15.65 0.37 -16.95
C HIS A 467 -16.63 1.49 -17.34
N TRP A 468 -16.59 2.65 -16.67
CA TRP A 468 -17.39 3.81 -17.09
C TRP A 468 -17.08 4.27 -18.53
N ALA A 469 -15.81 4.35 -18.91
CA ALA A 469 -15.43 4.71 -20.28
C ALA A 469 -15.94 3.68 -21.31
N ARG A 470 -16.09 2.42 -20.93
CA ARG A 470 -16.73 1.37 -21.75
C ARG A 470 -18.25 1.55 -21.83
N ASP A 471 -18.94 1.89 -20.73
CA ASP A 471 -20.38 2.23 -20.71
C ASP A 471 -20.69 3.43 -21.64
N GLU A 472 -19.89 4.50 -21.58
CA GLU A 472 -20.03 5.68 -22.45
C GLU A 472 -19.56 5.42 -23.90
N GLY A 473 -19.02 4.23 -24.21
CA GLY A 473 -18.51 3.90 -25.53
C GLY A 473 -17.34 4.80 -25.96
N TRP A 474 -16.33 4.95 -25.12
CA TRP A 474 -15.05 5.59 -25.47
C TRP A 474 -14.08 4.56 -26.06
N LEU A 475 -12.97 5.01 -26.66
CA LEU A 475 -11.91 4.14 -27.14
C LEU A 475 -10.87 3.91 -26.05
N ASP A 476 -10.87 2.71 -25.49
CA ASP A 476 -9.86 2.24 -24.55
C ASP A 476 -9.04 1.10 -25.19
N PHE A 477 -7.75 0.99 -24.84
CA PHE A 477 -6.83 0.03 -25.46
C PHE A 477 -6.47 -1.18 -24.59
N LEU A 478 -7.16 -1.33 -23.46
CA LEU A 478 -7.03 -2.51 -22.61
C LEU A 478 -7.88 -3.65 -23.17
N LYS A 479 -9.10 -3.34 -23.64
CA LYS A 479 -9.97 -4.28 -24.36
C LYS A 479 -9.75 -4.13 -25.85
N PHE A 480 -9.78 -5.25 -26.56
CA PHE A 480 -9.77 -5.28 -28.02
C PHE A 480 -11.11 -4.74 -28.55
N ASN A 481 -11.18 -3.42 -28.77
CA ASN A 481 -12.34 -2.70 -29.30
C ASN A 481 -12.49 -2.93 -30.82
N GLU A 482 -12.46 -4.20 -31.23
CA GLU A 482 -12.33 -4.71 -32.60
C GLU A 482 -13.12 -3.92 -33.64
N ALA A 483 -14.45 -3.91 -33.52
CA ALA A 483 -15.35 -3.26 -34.49
C ALA A 483 -15.11 -1.74 -34.64
N ARG A 484 -14.47 -1.08 -33.66
CA ARG A 484 -14.06 0.33 -33.73
C ARG A 484 -12.68 0.49 -34.33
N LEU A 485 -11.75 -0.41 -34.00
CA LEU A 485 -10.40 -0.42 -34.58
C LEU A 485 -10.43 -0.72 -36.09
N GLN A 486 -11.40 -1.52 -36.55
CA GLN A 486 -11.70 -1.78 -37.96
C GLN A 486 -12.34 -0.57 -38.69
N GLN A 487 -12.84 0.42 -37.97
CA GLN A 487 -13.40 1.66 -38.53
C GLN A 487 -12.40 2.82 -38.58
N LEU A 488 -11.24 2.68 -37.94
CA LEU A 488 -10.22 3.72 -37.84
C LEU A 488 -9.05 3.39 -38.78
N PRO A 489 -8.82 4.16 -39.87
CA PRO A 489 -7.67 3.96 -40.75
C PRO A 489 -6.36 4.40 -40.09
N CYS A 490 -5.25 3.77 -40.46
CA CYS A 490 -3.92 4.29 -40.17
C CYS A 490 -3.70 5.58 -41.00
N GLN A 491 -3.28 6.67 -40.33
CA GLN A 491 -3.05 7.96 -40.96
C GLN A 491 -1.57 8.23 -41.27
N ILE A 492 -0.67 7.45 -40.68
CA ILE A 492 0.78 7.62 -40.84
C ILE A 492 1.33 6.39 -41.58
N TYR A 493 2.22 6.60 -42.56
CA TYR A 493 2.69 5.55 -43.48
C TYR A 493 4.17 5.15 -43.34
N ASP A 494 4.95 5.75 -42.42
CA ASP A 494 6.34 5.32 -42.17
C ASP A 494 6.41 3.80 -41.83
N PRO A 495 7.40 3.05 -42.34
CA PRO A 495 7.59 1.64 -41.99
C PRO A 495 7.74 1.37 -40.50
N ILE A 496 7.22 0.23 -40.05
CA ILE A 496 7.33 -0.26 -38.68
C ILE A 496 8.74 -0.86 -38.49
N PRO A 497 9.58 -0.34 -37.58
CA PRO A 497 10.89 -0.92 -37.32
C PRO A 497 10.75 -2.22 -36.52
N LEU A 498 11.54 -3.25 -36.88
CA LEU A 498 11.41 -4.61 -36.36
C LEU A 498 12.49 -4.91 -35.29
N GLY A 499 12.09 -5.16 -34.05
CA GLY A 499 13.03 -5.37 -32.95
C GLY A 499 12.51 -6.34 -31.89
N GLU A 500 13.39 -7.21 -31.41
CA GLU A 500 13.07 -8.15 -30.33
C GLU A 500 13.17 -7.52 -28.93
N GLY A 501 12.62 -8.23 -27.93
CA GLY A 501 12.74 -7.86 -26.51
C GLY A 501 11.87 -6.67 -26.11
N ALA A 502 12.50 -5.62 -25.56
CA ALA A 502 11.84 -4.43 -24.99
C ALA A 502 12.16 -3.12 -25.75
N GLY A 503 12.83 -3.21 -26.90
CA GLY A 503 13.16 -2.05 -27.76
C GLY A 503 14.16 -1.06 -27.13
N VAL A 504 15.13 -1.54 -26.36
CA VAL A 504 16.22 -0.70 -25.85
C VAL A 504 17.19 -0.41 -27.00
N GLY A 505 17.52 0.87 -27.22
CA GLY A 505 18.66 1.27 -28.05
C GLY A 505 18.61 0.81 -29.51
N TRP A 506 17.49 1.04 -30.22
CA TRP A 506 17.34 0.79 -31.66
C TRP A 506 18.60 1.23 -32.44
N MET A 507 19.30 0.28 -33.06
CA MET A 507 20.50 0.56 -33.85
C MET A 507 20.14 1.30 -35.15
N LYS A 508 21.10 1.99 -35.77
CA LYS A 508 20.88 2.54 -37.12
C LYS A 508 21.00 1.40 -38.14
N GLY A 509 19.95 1.18 -38.94
CA GLY A 509 19.89 0.09 -39.93
C GLY A 509 19.06 -1.13 -39.51
N VAL A 510 18.07 -0.96 -38.63
CA VAL A 510 17.10 -2.03 -38.32
C VAL A 510 16.18 -2.30 -39.51
N ASP A 511 15.87 -3.58 -39.77
CA ASP A 511 14.84 -3.99 -40.73
C ASP A 511 13.47 -3.34 -40.43
N SER A 512 12.65 -3.14 -41.46
CA SER A 512 11.35 -2.49 -41.32
C SER A 512 10.27 -3.13 -42.20
N MET A 513 9.05 -3.22 -41.66
CA MET A 513 7.87 -3.73 -42.34
C MET A 513 6.98 -2.55 -42.75
N ALA A 514 6.68 -2.44 -44.04
CA ALA A 514 5.63 -1.53 -44.51
C ALA A 514 4.25 -2.08 -44.17
N MET A 515 3.31 -1.21 -43.77
CA MET A 515 1.89 -1.55 -43.70
C MET A 515 1.25 -1.33 -45.08
N PRO A 516 0.30 -2.19 -45.52
CA PRO A 516 -0.47 -1.95 -46.74
C PRO A 516 -1.25 -0.62 -46.69
N GLU A 517 -1.41 0.03 -47.84
CA GLU A 517 -2.31 1.18 -47.95
C GLU A 517 -3.76 0.77 -47.62
N GLY A 518 -4.49 1.66 -46.94
CA GLY A 518 -5.84 1.36 -46.43
C GLY A 518 -5.91 0.53 -45.15
N SER A 519 -4.78 0.10 -44.57
CA SER A 519 -4.77 -0.62 -43.28
C SER A 519 -5.46 0.15 -42.16
N THR A 520 -6.18 -0.56 -41.30
CA THR A 520 -6.86 -0.02 -40.11
C THR A 520 -6.00 -0.15 -38.85
N LEU A 521 -6.40 0.51 -37.76
CA LEU A 521 -5.76 0.32 -36.45
C LEU A 521 -5.92 -1.11 -35.93
N TYR A 522 -6.95 -1.84 -36.37
CA TYR A 522 -7.10 -3.27 -36.11
C TYR A 522 -6.00 -4.08 -36.79
N ASP A 523 -5.74 -3.82 -38.08
CA ASP A 523 -4.70 -4.52 -38.84
C ASP A 523 -3.31 -4.24 -38.28
N LEU A 524 -3.04 -2.98 -37.89
CA LEU A 524 -1.81 -2.58 -37.21
C LEU A 524 -1.58 -3.40 -35.92
N VAL A 525 -2.62 -3.61 -35.11
CA VAL A 525 -2.54 -4.45 -33.90
C VAL A 525 -2.35 -5.93 -34.25
N GLN A 526 -3.08 -6.46 -35.24
CA GLN A 526 -2.95 -7.85 -35.67
C GLN A 526 -1.56 -8.15 -36.26
N THR A 527 -0.93 -7.20 -36.97
CA THR A 527 0.47 -7.30 -37.39
C THR A 527 1.40 -7.45 -36.18
N GLY A 528 1.19 -6.69 -35.10
CA GLY A 528 1.99 -6.79 -33.87
C GLY A 528 1.76 -8.07 -33.06
N LEU A 529 0.56 -8.63 -33.11
CA LEU A 529 0.24 -9.93 -32.49
C LEU A 529 0.81 -11.10 -33.29
N THR A 530 0.75 -11.02 -34.63
CA THR A 530 1.26 -12.05 -35.55
C THR A 530 2.79 -12.07 -35.58
N TYR A 531 3.42 -10.90 -35.74
CA TYR A 531 4.85 -10.74 -35.88
C TYR A 531 5.46 -10.18 -34.58
N SER A 532 5.91 -11.07 -33.69
CA SER A 532 6.42 -10.70 -32.36
C SER A 532 7.61 -9.72 -32.38
N HIS A 533 8.35 -9.62 -33.49
CA HIS A 533 9.41 -8.63 -33.72
C HIS A 533 8.86 -7.26 -34.22
N ALA A 534 7.68 -7.21 -34.82
CA ALA A 534 6.99 -5.95 -35.13
C ALA A 534 6.32 -5.34 -33.90
N ALA A 535 5.96 -6.15 -32.90
CA ALA A 535 5.14 -5.76 -31.75
C ALA A 535 5.55 -4.47 -31.02
N VAL A 536 6.87 -4.22 -30.85
CA VAL A 536 7.35 -2.99 -30.17
C VAL A 536 7.19 -1.77 -31.08
N GLY A 537 7.54 -1.89 -32.37
CA GLY A 537 7.33 -0.84 -33.37
C GLY A 537 5.85 -0.51 -33.54
N VAL A 538 4.99 -1.54 -33.60
CA VAL A 538 3.53 -1.44 -33.60
C VAL A 538 3.02 -0.65 -32.40
N LEU A 539 3.47 -0.97 -31.17
CA LEU A 539 3.01 -0.26 -29.97
C LEU A 539 3.40 1.23 -29.97
N VAL A 540 4.63 1.54 -30.40
CA VAL A 540 5.12 2.92 -30.54
C VAL A 540 4.36 3.67 -31.65
N ARG A 541 4.00 2.99 -32.74
CA ARG A 541 3.22 3.56 -33.84
C ARG A 541 1.77 3.83 -33.43
N LEU A 542 1.11 2.83 -32.86
CA LEU A 542 -0.26 2.90 -32.35
C LEU A 542 -0.46 4.09 -31.40
N ARG A 543 0.52 4.37 -30.53
CA ARG A 543 0.50 5.55 -29.66
C ARG A 543 0.42 6.89 -30.41
N LYS A 544 1.03 6.99 -31.60
CA LYS A 544 0.98 8.16 -32.48
C LYS A 544 -0.37 8.24 -33.20
N GLU A 545 -0.82 7.15 -33.83
CA GLU A 545 -2.12 7.07 -34.52
C GLU A 545 -3.25 7.51 -33.58
N LEU A 546 -3.23 7.07 -32.32
CA LEU A 546 -4.23 7.43 -31.31
C LEU A 546 -4.23 8.90 -30.91
N SER A 547 -3.10 9.60 -31.05
CA SER A 547 -3.07 11.07 -30.88
C SER A 547 -3.59 11.83 -32.11
N LEU A 548 -3.85 11.14 -33.24
CA LEU A 548 -4.50 11.68 -34.43
C LEU A 548 -6.02 11.41 -34.49
N VAL A 549 -6.52 10.39 -33.79
CA VAL A 549 -7.97 10.16 -33.64
C VAL A 549 -8.62 11.35 -32.92
N LYS A 550 -9.73 11.86 -33.45
CA LYS A 550 -10.50 12.99 -32.87
C LYS A 550 -11.99 12.72 -32.74
N ASP A 551 -12.54 11.83 -33.58
CA ASP A 551 -13.98 11.56 -33.71
C ASP A 551 -14.54 10.73 -32.55
N ILE A 552 -13.68 10.00 -31.84
CA ILE A 552 -14.01 9.18 -30.67
C ILE A 552 -13.09 9.58 -29.51
N PRO A 553 -13.62 9.80 -28.28
CA PRO A 553 -12.78 10.07 -27.11
C PRO A 553 -11.87 8.88 -26.79
N VAL A 554 -10.55 9.11 -26.73
CA VAL A 554 -9.55 8.09 -26.37
C VAL A 554 -9.10 8.30 -24.93
N LEU A 555 -9.09 7.25 -24.10
CA LEU A 555 -8.61 7.30 -22.71
C LEU A 555 -7.47 6.30 -22.47
N ILE A 556 -6.30 6.81 -22.09
CA ILE A 556 -5.13 5.99 -21.72
C ILE A 556 -5.09 5.81 -20.19
N ALA A 557 -5.44 4.62 -19.71
CA ALA A 557 -5.44 4.26 -18.28
C ALA A 557 -4.28 3.30 -17.94
N ILE A 558 -3.47 3.62 -16.93
CA ILE A 558 -2.26 2.87 -16.55
C ILE A 558 -2.19 2.71 -15.03
N ASP A 559 -2.24 1.49 -14.49
CA ASP A 559 -1.86 1.22 -13.09
C ASP A 559 -0.34 1.01 -12.95
N GLN A 560 0.19 1.05 -11.73
CA GLN A 560 1.62 0.93 -11.42
C GLN A 560 2.50 1.99 -12.13
N TYR A 561 1.93 3.15 -12.49
CA TYR A 561 2.60 4.21 -13.28
C TYR A 561 3.90 4.73 -12.64
N ASN A 562 4.03 4.63 -11.31
CA ASN A 562 5.28 4.89 -10.57
C ASN A 562 6.46 4.00 -11.00
N SER A 563 6.18 2.79 -11.49
CA SER A 563 7.19 1.84 -12.00
C SER A 563 7.91 2.36 -13.24
N TRP A 564 7.34 3.33 -13.95
CA TRP A 564 7.94 3.94 -15.15
C TRP A 564 8.95 5.06 -14.82
N PHE A 565 9.14 5.38 -13.52
CA PHE A 565 10.07 6.39 -13.00
C PHE A 565 11.21 5.79 -12.16
N THR A 566 11.46 4.48 -12.32
CA THR A 566 12.51 3.72 -11.63
C THR A 566 13.30 2.86 -12.64
N PHE A 567 14.28 2.13 -12.16
CA PHE A 567 14.92 1.04 -12.90
C PHE A 567 13.96 -0.11 -13.15
N SER A 568 14.10 -0.73 -14.32
CA SER A 568 13.37 -1.93 -14.74
C SER A 568 14.09 -3.21 -14.28
N GLU A 569 13.47 -4.37 -14.53
CA GLU A 569 14.08 -5.68 -14.32
C GLU A 569 15.16 -6.02 -15.37
N TYR A 570 15.28 -5.24 -16.45
CA TYR A 570 16.27 -5.46 -17.50
C TYR A 570 17.62 -4.87 -17.14
N GLU A 571 18.69 -5.59 -17.47
CA GLU A 571 20.06 -5.13 -17.34
C GLU A 571 20.81 -5.21 -18.69
N GLU A 572 21.75 -4.30 -18.93
CA GLU A 572 22.65 -4.32 -20.09
C GLU A 572 24.09 -4.64 -19.65
N PRO A 573 24.79 -5.61 -20.27
CA PRO A 573 26.17 -5.95 -19.91
C PRO A 573 27.14 -4.82 -20.33
N VAL A 574 27.75 -4.16 -19.35
CA VAL A 574 28.79 -3.13 -19.55
C VAL A 574 30.18 -3.75 -19.62
N THR A 575 30.39 -4.86 -18.91
CA THR A 575 31.59 -5.72 -19.03
C THR A 575 31.20 -7.18 -18.81
N VAL A 576 32.13 -8.11 -19.11
CA VAL A 576 31.99 -9.55 -18.85
C VAL A 576 31.66 -9.89 -17.38
N ARG A 577 31.84 -8.95 -16.44
CA ARG A 577 31.55 -9.13 -15.00
C ARG A 577 30.58 -8.09 -14.41
N SER A 578 29.95 -7.24 -15.23
CA SER A 578 29.07 -6.18 -14.71
C SER A 578 27.99 -5.77 -15.69
N CYS A 579 26.74 -5.85 -15.26
CA CYS A 579 25.59 -5.26 -15.96
C CYS A 579 25.22 -3.91 -15.32
N ARG A 580 24.60 -3.00 -16.10
CA ARG A 580 23.88 -1.84 -15.58
C ARG A 580 22.37 -2.13 -15.56
N PRO A 581 21.62 -1.72 -14.53
CA PRO A 581 20.17 -1.75 -14.60
C PRO A 581 19.68 -0.70 -15.60
N ILE A 582 18.72 -1.07 -16.44
CA ILE A 582 18.15 -0.20 -17.48
C ILE A 582 17.01 0.61 -16.85
N HIS A 583 17.05 1.94 -16.98
CA HIS A 583 15.99 2.79 -16.45
C HIS A 583 14.71 2.62 -17.28
N ALA A 584 13.53 2.53 -16.67
CA ALA A 584 12.29 2.20 -17.40
C ALA A 584 12.02 3.12 -18.60
N ARG A 585 12.36 4.42 -18.49
CA ARG A 585 12.34 5.40 -19.59
C ARG A 585 13.12 5.02 -20.86
N GLU A 586 14.07 4.09 -20.79
CA GLU A 586 14.90 3.62 -21.92
C GLU A 586 14.23 2.49 -22.71
N LEU A 587 13.15 1.89 -22.17
CA LEU A 587 12.33 0.91 -22.88
C LEU A 587 11.41 1.63 -23.87
N ALA A 588 11.38 1.22 -25.15
CA ALA A 588 10.59 1.91 -26.18
C ALA A 588 9.08 1.91 -25.88
N THR A 589 8.57 0.84 -25.28
CA THR A 589 7.16 0.71 -24.86
C THR A 589 6.78 1.73 -23.78
N VAL A 590 7.67 1.93 -22.80
CA VAL A 590 7.47 2.91 -21.72
C VAL A 590 7.67 4.33 -22.25
N SER A 591 8.71 4.61 -23.03
CA SER A 591 9.00 5.98 -23.49
C SER A 591 7.86 6.57 -24.34
N ALA A 592 7.19 5.75 -25.17
CA ALA A 592 6.03 6.19 -25.95
C ALA A 592 4.79 6.53 -25.09
N PHE A 593 4.50 5.75 -24.05
CA PHE A 593 3.29 5.95 -23.22
C PHE A 593 3.52 6.80 -21.97
N ARG A 594 4.75 6.98 -21.52
CA ARG A 594 5.07 7.63 -20.23
C ARG A 594 4.82 9.13 -20.21
N SER A 595 4.96 9.82 -21.34
CA SER A 595 4.77 11.26 -21.45
C SER A 595 3.29 11.65 -21.28
N MET A 596 3.01 12.47 -20.26
CA MET A 596 1.74 13.18 -20.07
C MET A 596 1.79 14.62 -20.65
N MET A 597 2.79 14.94 -21.47
CA MET A 597 2.91 16.27 -22.10
C MET A 597 2.11 16.40 -23.41
N HIS A 598 1.46 15.33 -23.86
CA HIS A 598 0.56 15.31 -25.02
C HIS A 598 -0.87 15.69 -24.61
N ASP A 599 -1.64 16.28 -25.53
CA ASP A 599 -3.00 16.80 -25.27
C ASP A 599 -4.11 15.71 -25.23
N ASP A 600 -3.71 14.47 -24.95
CA ASP A 600 -4.57 13.29 -24.85
C ASP A 600 -5.18 13.16 -23.44
N MET A 601 -6.30 12.44 -23.30
CA MET A 601 -6.82 12.08 -21.97
C MET A 601 -6.06 10.88 -21.41
N MET A 602 -5.40 11.08 -20.27
CA MET A 602 -4.49 10.08 -19.70
C MET A 602 -4.53 10.07 -18.18
N VAL A 603 -4.64 8.87 -17.60
CA VAL A 603 -4.76 8.67 -16.16
C VAL A 603 -3.84 7.56 -15.68
N GLY A 604 -2.80 7.95 -14.94
CA GLY A 604 -1.83 7.03 -14.32
C GLY A 604 -2.12 6.87 -12.83
N ALA A 605 -2.33 5.64 -12.36
CA ALA A 605 -2.38 5.34 -10.93
C ALA A 605 -1.00 4.93 -10.41
N PHE A 606 -0.56 5.56 -9.33
CA PHE A 606 0.54 5.04 -8.53
C PHE A 606 0.05 3.88 -7.66
N SER A 607 0.81 2.80 -7.58
CA SER A 607 0.57 1.72 -6.63
C SER A 607 1.82 1.47 -5.79
N HIS A 608 1.65 1.60 -4.47
CA HIS A 608 2.71 1.38 -3.48
C HIS A 608 2.87 -0.09 -3.07
N SER A 609 2.37 -1.04 -3.88
CA SER A 609 2.72 -2.45 -3.73
C SER A 609 4.12 -2.77 -4.26
N THR A 610 4.66 -1.90 -5.13
CA THR A 610 6.05 -1.95 -5.58
C THR A 610 6.93 -1.20 -4.58
N ALA A 611 8.13 -1.72 -4.30
CA ALA A 611 9.07 -1.19 -3.30
C ALA A 611 9.75 0.15 -3.70
N VAL A 612 9.18 0.88 -4.66
CA VAL A 612 9.65 2.19 -5.10
C VAL A 612 9.32 3.22 -4.02
N GLY A 613 10.35 3.74 -3.35
CA GLY A 613 10.20 4.80 -2.35
C GLY A 613 9.54 6.07 -2.94
N LYS A 614 9.12 7.00 -2.06
CA LYS A 614 8.40 8.22 -2.47
C LYS A 614 9.12 8.95 -3.60
N LEU A 615 8.58 8.83 -4.81
CA LEU A 615 8.99 9.63 -5.96
C LEU A 615 8.79 11.12 -5.65
N ARG A 616 9.64 11.95 -6.25
CA ARG A 616 9.56 13.42 -6.17
C ARG A 616 8.17 13.92 -6.58
N GLN A 617 7.80 15.11 -6.12
CA GLN A 617 6.51 15.71 -6.47
C GLN A 617 6.51 16.15 -7.93
N ASP A 618 7.59 16.82 -8.34
CA ASP A 618 8.05 16.99 -9.72
C ASP A 618 8.40 15.63 -10.33
N LEU A 619 7.68 15.28 -11.41
CA LEU A 619 7.99 14.13 -12.25
C LEU A 619 8.37 14.68 -13.64
N PRO A 620 9.51 14.29 -14.24
CA PRO A 620 9.81 14.68 -15.60
C PRO A 620 8.78 14.06 -16.55
N ASP A 621 8.44 14.80 -17.62
CA ASP A 621 7.49 14.39 -18.66
C ASP A 621 6.02 14.31 -18.19
N VAL A 622 5.69 14.98 -17.07
CA VAL A 622 4.34 15.05 -16.48
C VAL A 622 3.99 16.50 -16.08
N PRO A 623 2.76 17.00 -16.36
CA PRO A 623 2.32 18.32 -15.91
C PRO A 623 2.31 18.45 -14.38
N ILE A 624 2.78 19.59 -13.88
CA ILE A 624 2.98 19.86 -12.43
C ILE A 624 1.68 19.69 -11.62
N ASP A 625 0.52 20.00 -12.22
CA ASP A 625 -0.80 19.86 -11.60
C ASP A 625 -1.58 18.61 -12.05
N ALA A 626 -0.99 17.67 -12.78
CA ALA A 626 -1.63 16.39 -13.07
C ALA A 626 -1.83 15.54 -11.79
N ARG A 627 -0.95 15.69 -10.78
CA ARG A 627 -0.97 14.87 -9.57
C ARG A 627 -2.13 15.23 -8.64
N ILE A 628 -2.97 14.23 -8.33
CA ILE A 628 -4.13 14.32 -7.44
C ILE A 628 -3.97 13.29 -6.32
N ASN A 629 -4.09 13.74 -5.06
CA ASN A 629 -4.08 12.83 -3.91
C ASN A 629 -5.47 12.19 -3.73
N PHE A 630 -5.57 10.91 -4.06
CA PHE A 630 -6.76 10.09 -3.85
C PHE A 630 -6.93 9.74 -2.35
N PRO A 631 -8.05 10.13 -1.72
CA PRO A 631 -8.19 10.05 -0.27
C PRO A 631 -8.43 8.61 0.22
N ARG A 632 -8.07 8.38 1.49
CA ARG A 632 -8.59 7.26 2.30
C ARG A 632 -10.09 7.45 2.56
N TYR A 633 -10.77 6.48 3.18
CA TYR A 633 -12.21 6.57 3.43
C TYR A 633 -12.55 7.79 4.31
N THR A 634 -13.64 8.48 3.98
CA THR A 634 -14.30 9.42 4.91
C THR A 634 -14.97 8.63 6.05
N LEU A 635 -15.50 9.33 7.06
CA LEU A 635 -16.25 8.70 8.13
C LEU A 635 -17.51 7.97 7.60
N ASP A 636 -18.19 8.55 6.61
CA ASP A 636 -19.40 7.98 6.00
C ASP A 636 -19.10 6.81 5.05
N GLU A 637 -18.01 6.91 4.28
CA GLU A 637 -17.49 5.80 3.45
C GLU A 637 -17.11 4.62 4.37
N ALA A 638 -16.43 4.90 5.48
CA ALA A 638 -16.08 3.89 6.49
C ALA A 638 -17.31 3.27 7.16
N ALA A 639 -18.32 4.07 7.55
CA ALA A 639 -19.57 3.56 8.12
C ALA A 639 -20.25 2.56 7.17
N THR A 640 -20.31 2.90 5.88
CA THR A 640 -20.92 2.07 4.83
C THR A 640 -20.17 0.76 4.63
N VAL A 641 -18.83 0.80 4.61
CA VAL A 641 -17.97 -0.40 4.54
C VAL A 641 -18.20 -1.33 5.73
N CYS A 642 -18.33 -0.77 6.94
CA CYS A 642 -18.59 -1.55 8.14
C CYS A 642 -20.00 -2.18 8.14
N HIS A 643 -21.03 -1.47 7.66
CA HIS A 643 -22.36 -2.04 7.42
C HIS A 643 -22.33 -3.14 6.33
N TYR A 644 -21.55 -2.97 5.27
CA TYR A 644 -21.40 -3.98 4.22
C TYR A 644 -20.75 -5.26 4.74
N TYR A 645 -19.63 -5.17 5.47
CA TYR A 645 -18.99 -6.36 6.06
C TYR A 645 -19.85 -7.03 7.15
N LEU A 646 -20.68 -6.27 7.87
CA LEU A 646 -21.71 -6.83 8.77
C LEU A 646 -22.76 -7.63 7.98
N ARG A 647 -23.24 -7.09 6.85
CA ARG A 647 -24.17 -7.76 5.93
C ARG A 647 -23.56 -8.97 5.21
N GLN A 648 -22.24 -9.00 5.00
CA GLN A 648 -21.50 -10.16 4.48
C GLN A 648 -20.98 -11.12 5.58
N ARG A 649 -21.49 -10.99 6.82
CA ARG A 649 -21.15 -11.84 7.98
C ARG A 649 -19.64 -11.97 8.25
N MET A 650 -18.87 -10.93 7.90
CA MET A 650 -17.44 -10.80 8.22
C MET A 650 -17.21 -10.17 9.60
N ILE A 651 -18.29 -9.72 10.26
CA ILE A 651 -18.32 -9.08 11.57
C ILE A 651 -19.43 -9.75 12.39
N ARG A 652 -19.18 -10.04 13.67
CA ARG A 652 -20.23 -10.53 14.58
C ARG A 652 -21.23 -9.41 14.91
N ARG A 653 -22.54 -9.73 14.93
CA ARG A 653 -23.60 -8.72 15.16
C ARG A 653 -23.61 -8.12 16.58
N ASP A 654 -23.07 -8.83 17.56
CA ASP A 654 -22.95 -8.40 18.96
C ASP A 654 -21.81 -7.38 19.17
N ALA A 655 -20.66 -7.59 18.54
CA ALA A 655 -19.51 -6.67 18.60
C ALA A 655 -19.68 -5.39 17.73
N PHE A 656 -20.76 -5.29 16.94
CA PHE A 656 -21.00 -4.16 16.06
C PHE A 656 -21.70 -3.01 16.80
N SER A 657 -21.00 -1.90 16.97
CA SER A 657 -21.54 -0.68 17.60
C SER A 657 -21.00 0.59 16.92
N GLU A 658 -21.73 1.69 17.12
CA GLU A 658 -21.31 3.04 16.73
C GLU A 658 -19.91 3.43 17.24
N GLU A 659 -19.46 2.89 18.38
CA GLU A 659 -18.12 3.17 18.91
C GLU A 659 -17.06 2.19 18.37
N SER A 660 -17.38 0.89 18.22
CA SER A 660 -16.39 -0.12 17.80
C SER A 660 -15.93 0.06 16.35
N TRP A 661 -16.84 0.36 15.41
CA TRP A 661 -16.41 0.63 14.03
C TRP A 661 -15.64 1.97 13.91
N LYS A 662 -15.97 2.97 14.73
CA LYS A 662 -15.23 4.26 14.78
C LYS A 662 -13.83 4.09 15.38
N LYS A 663 -13.64 3.24 16.40
CA LYS A 663 -12.31 2.87 16.90
C LYS A 663 -11.44 2.30 15.78
N ILE A 664 -11.97 1.39 14.95
CA ILE A 664 -11.24 0.84 13.80
C ILE A 664 -10.99 1.87 12.69
N TYR A 665 -11.93 2.78 12.43
CA TYR A 665 -11.70 3.90 11.52
C TYR A 665 -10.48 4.75 11.92
N TYR A 666 -10.35 5.09 13.22
CA TYR A 666 -9.21 5.85 13.71
C TYR A 666 -7.91 5.03 13.77
N LEU A 667 -7.95 3.75 14.18
CA LEU A 667 -6.79 2.85 14.21
C LEU A 667 -6.19 2.64 12.81
N SER A 668 -7.04 2.32 11.82
CA SER A 668 -6.64 2.18 10.41
C SER A 668 -6.37 3.53 9.73
N ASN A 669 -6.77 4.64 10.37
CA ASN A 669 -6.84 5.98 9.79
C ASN A 669 -7.49 5.95 8.39
N GLY A 670 -8.64 5.27 8.28
CA GLY A 670 -9.44 5.14 7.05
C GLY A 670 -8.84 4.26 5.93
N ASN A 671 -7.86 3.39 6.20
CA ASN A 671 -7.32 2.47 5.20
C ASN A 671 -8.25 1.25 5.01
N GLY A 672 -8.84 1.10 3.82
CA GLY A 672 -9.77 0.01 3.53
C GLY A 672 -9.21 -1.41 3.71
N THR A 673 -7.93 -1.66 3.42
CA THR A 673 -7.31 -2.98 3.66
C THR A 673 -7.07 -3.22 5.15
N GLU A 674 -6.61 -2.21 5.90
CA GLU A 674 -6.44 -2.34 7.35
C GLU A 674 -7.80 -2.49 8.05
N MET A 675 -8.83 -1.74 7.64
CA MET A 675 -10.20 -1.90 8.13
C MET A 675 -10.73 -3.31 7.88
N ARG A 676 -10.60 -3.84 6.65
CA ARG A 676 -11.06 -5.20 6.30
C ARG A 676 -10.40 -6.28 7.17
N TRP A 677 -9.11 -6.13 7.47
CA TRP A 677 -8.38 -7.05 8.34
C TRP A 677 -8.71 -6.89 9.83
N LEU A 678 -9.00 -5.66 10.29
CA LEU A 678 -9.29 -5.36 11.70
C LEU A 678 -10.74 -5.66 12.11
N LEU A 679 -11.71 -5.48 11.22
CA LEU A 679 -13.14 -5.58 11.54
C LEU A 679 -13.60 -6.97 12.06
N PRO A 680 -13.05 -8.12 11.59
CA PRO A 680 -13.32 -9.43 12.18
C PRO A 680 -12.84 -9.58 13.63
N PHE A 681 -11.89 -8.75 14.09
CA PHE A 681 -11.36 -8.77 15.46
C PHE A 681 -12.09 -7.80 16.41
N MET A 682 -13.24 -7.23 16.01
CA MET A 682 -14.09 -6.51 16.96
C MET A 682 -14.64 -7.47 18.02
N ARG A 683 -14.54 -7.03 19.28
CA ARG A 683 -15.13 -7.59 20.48
C ARG A 683 -15.78 -6.42 21.24
#